data_AF-A0A935L8T9-F1
#
_entry.id   AF-A0A935L8T9-F1
#
_cell.length_a   1.000
_cell.length_b   1.000
_cell.length_c   1.000
_cell.angle_alpha   90.00
_cell.angle_beta   90.00
_cell.angle_gamma   90.00
#
_symmetry.space_group_name_H-M   'P 1'
#
loop_
_entity.id
_entity.type
_entity.pdbx_description
1 polymer ?
#
loop_
_entity_poly.entity_id
_entity_poly.type
_entity_poly.pdbx_seq_one_letter_code
_entity_poly.pdbx_strand_id
1 'polypeptide(L)'
;MDTTQTEILFVENNVTDHQTLRAATQRAVITGTTGDDVLNGTTGDDSISGLEGNDTLDGGDGNDTLDGGDGGDELHGNAGNDSLVGNAGNDYLDGGAGNDTLDGGADGGVAEYSNATSPVTVNLESGTATGAGIGTDTLINISSINSSNYADTLTGNASDNVLYGNNGNDKIMGGEGNDNLVGGVGNDTLDGGAGNDGISYWDATGPVSASLILGMATGVGIGIDTLIGIENVTGSPHSDILTGDANNNYLEGGHGNDTLIGGAGSDNFLAIYGSDDTSVDTITDFIVGNGGDRITIPTWVFTNYTGSNPFASKYARLVQSGADTLLELDMDGPSGTAAFHTTLVLSNMVSSSLAASNFNENYDPNAVVGTTGADSLTGTAGEDFMDGAEGNDTLIGLAGSDVLHGGEGDDSLDGGDGSDQLRGNAGNDSLMGGAGWDYLHGGAGNDTLDGGADGGIAEYYYDATGPVTVNLSLGTASGTGVGSDILLSITSASGSNYDDTLTGDANGNGLTGYGGNDSISAGAGSDNLVGGQGNDTLDGGADSDTIAYWDATSAITVNLGSGTATGGAGDDTLISIENVSGSSFGDTLIGDANNNQISGNLGNDTLTGGAGSDTFRILAGTSDSSADTITDFSTGSTGDILEIPTGYFANFPSGSNPFSNGYARLSQSGTNTLLDLDPDGPTGSLAFHTAAILQNVDKNNLVAANLSGFDPVAGSSTPTLALSPVVNLIAEGNTGSQSLNFTVNLSAAAASTVTVNYATADGTATAGSDYTVTNGTLSFAAGEISKTIAVPVLGDTTIESSETFTLTLSSPSGAALGSAISATATIVNDDQSATVSYTVPGTRGDDFLLPSGGNKYFGGGGSDTYIVSPHTLSGAITAKITDTEGSNVLQLVDGLTIASSLFYSDAVQLTLSNEAIVQVLGAVAFTYLVGANTPAGDTASSQTYAQFAATLGASVPTGSTPVSGTSNFVVPSVTTPASTPTPATTSTSATVPGTPGNDFLLPSGSGTYFGGGGSDTYIISPYALSGAVTAKIIDTEGSNVLQLVDGLTIASSSFYSNAVQLTLSNGAIVQVLGAAAFAYQVGANAPAGDTASSQTYAQFAATLGASVPTGSTPVSGTTNFVVPTGASAAIAMADADSSGVGIGVALTGVGNTWEFVL
;
A
#
# COMPACT_ATOMS: atom_id res chain seq x y z
N MET A 1 55.52 -6.02 -69.88
CA MET A 1 56.92 -5.69 -69.52
C MET A 1 57.22 -4.32 -70.12
N ASP A 2 57.78 -3.37 -69.38
CA ASP A 2 58.25 -3.48 -67.98
C ASP A 2 57.51 -2.54 -67.01
N THR A 3 57.78 -2.69 -65.72
CA THR A 3 57.00 -2.15 -64.59
C THR A 3 57.75 -1.10 -63.76
N THR A 4 57.04 -0.56 -62.76
CA THR A 4 57.52 0.24 -61.59
C THR A 4 57.81 1.73 -61.81
N GLN A 5 57.41 2.50 -60.79
CA GLN A 5 57.57 3.96 -60.61
C GLN A 5 56.76 4.82 -61.61
N THR A 6 56.04 5.87 -61.21
CA THR A 6 55.78 6.52 -59.90
C THR A 6 54.25 6.79 -59.80
N GLU A 7 53.62 7.31 -58.74
CA GLU A 7 54.06 8.06 -57.55
C GLU A 7 53.05 7.81 -56.40
N ILE A 8 53.47 7.87 -55.14
CA ILE A 8 52.53 7.90 -54.00
C ILE A 8 52.12 9.35 -53.80
N LEU A 9 50.84 9.66 -54.01
CA LEU A 9 50.26 10.94 -53.62
C LEU A 9 49.47 10.73 -52.32
N PHE A 10 50.10 11.04 -51.19
CA PHE A 10 49.36 11.33 -49.96
C PHE A 10 48.55 12.61 -50.22
N VAL A 11 47.25 12.57 -49.97
CA VAL A 11 46.40 13.75 -49.82
C VAL A 11 46.05 13.87 -48.35
N GLU A 12 46.95 14.51 -47.60
CA GLU A 12 46.56 15.16 -46.36
C GLU A 12 45.77 16.44 -46.73
N ASN A 13 44.90 16.90 -45.82
CA ASN A 13 44.05 18.10 -45.86
C ASN A 13 42.69 17.99 -46.58
N ASN A 14 41.65 18.18 -45.76
CA ASN A 14 40.27 18.62 -45.97
C ASN A 14 39.79 18.87 -47.42
N VAL A 15 38.70 18.19 -47.81
CA VAL A 15 37.96 18.46 -49.05
C VAL A 15 36.70 19.27 -48.73
N THR A 16 36.76 20.59 -48.88
CA THR A 16 35.64 21.51 -48.60
C THR A 16 34.95 22.05 -49.87
N ASP A 17 34.89 21.26 -50.96
CA ASP A 17 34.15 21.60 -52.18
C ASP A 17 33.80 20.34 -52.99
N HIS A 18 32.59 20.28 -53.57
CA HIS A 18 32.09 19.12 -54.31
C HIS A 18 32.84 18.93 -55.64
N GLN A 19 33.71 17.91 -55.74
CA GLN A 19 34.12 17.34 -57.03
C GLN A 19 34.20 15.81 -56.94
N THR A 20 33.37 15.11 -57.71
CA THR A 20 33.17 13.65 -57.62
C THR A 20 34.40 12.86 -58.10
N LEU A 21 35.20 12.32 -57.18
CA LEU A 21 36.46 11.63 -57.49
C LEU A 21 36.25 10.16 -57.91
N ARG A 22 35.70 9.93 -59.11
CA ARG A 22 35.49 8.57 -59.63
C ARG A 22 36.81 7.84 -59.95
N ALA A 23 37.32 7.09 -58.97
CA ALA A 23 38.35 6.06 -59.12
C ALA A 23 37.86 4.74 -58.51
N ALA A 24 37.81 3.67 -59.31
CA ALA A 24 36.99 2.49 -58.99
C ALA A 24 37.54 1.58 -57.87
N THR A 25 36.61 0.98 -57.13
CA THR A 25 36.74 -0.30 -56.39
C THR A 25 37.96 -0.38 -55.46
N GLN A 26 38.00 0.48 -54.44
CA GLN A 26 38.91 0.36 -53.29
C GLN A 26 38.21 0.93 -52.06
N ARG A 27 38.20 0.13 -50.99
CA ARG A 27 37.84 0.52 -49.62
C ARG A 27 38.31 1.94 -49.27
N ALA A 28 37.36 2.82 -48.98
CA ALA A 28 37.56 4.06 -48.29
C ALA A 28 37.75 3.80 -46.79
N VAL A 29 38.39 4.77 -46.13
CA VAL A 29 38.36 4.93 -44.68
C VAL A 29 38.01 6.39 -44.46
N ILE A 30 36.84 6.65 -43.89
CA ILE A 30 36.24 7.97 -43.71
C ILE A 30 36.08 8.20 -42.21
N THR A 31 36.32 9.42 -41.76
CA THR A 31 36.10 9.86 -40.39
C THR A 31 35.57 11.29 -40.45
N GLY A 32 34.48 11.55 -39.74
CA GLY A 32 33.84 12.86 -39.65
C GLY A 32 34.57 13.82 -38.72
N THR A 33 33.79 14.70 -38.11
CA THR A 33 34.23 15.70 -37.13
C THR A 33 33.38 15.59 -35.85
N THR A 34 33.50 16.53 -34.94
CA THR A 34 32.68 16.58 -33.72
C THR A 34 31.47 17.49 -33.94
N GLY A 35 30.63 17.17 -34.94
CA GLY A 35 29.34 17.79 -35.18
C GLY A 35 28.78 17.50 -36.57
N ASP A 36 27.47 17.23 -36.61
CA ASP A 36 26.56 16.92 -37.72
C ASP A 36 27.20 16.82 -39.13
N ASP A 37 27.77 15.65 -39.44
CA ASP A 37 28.44 15.32 -40.70
C ASP A 37 27.55 14.42 -41.60
N VAL A 38 27.82 14.45 -42.92
CA VAL A 38 27.12 13.59 -43.91
C VAL A 38 28.16 12.83 -44.73
N LEU A 39 28.31 11.55 -44.42
CA LEU A 39 29.40 10.70 -44.87
C LEU A 39 28.86 9.65 -45.86
N ASN A 40 29.52 9.50 -47.01
CA ASN A 40 29.10 8.61 -48.10
C ASN A 40 30.30 7.77 -48.57
N GLY A 41 30.14 6.45 -48.59
CA GLY A 41 31.10 5.46 -49.10
C GLY A 41 31.05 5.33 -50.61
N THR A 42 31.24 4.11 -51.12
CA THR A 42 31.58 3.85 -52.52
C THR A 42 30.79 2.69 -53.15
N THR A 43 31.50 1.64 -53.60
CA THR A 43 30.96 0.39 -54.13
C THR A 43 31.95 -0.75 -53.80
N GLY A 44 32.42 -0.83 -52.55
CA GLY A 44 33.13 -2.03 -52.07
C GLY A 44 33.92 -1.89 -50.77
N ASP A 45 33.33 -2.43 -49.70
CA ASP A 45 33.91 -2.76 -48.39
C ASP A 45 34.52 -1.55 -47.62
N ASP A 46 33.76 -0.47 -47.53
CA ASP A 46 34.14 0.82 -46.93
C ASP A 46 34.14 0.79 -45.39
N SER A 47 34.76 1.80 -44.77
CA SER A 47 34.77 1.98 -43.31
C SER A 47 34.58 3.46 -42.98
N ILE A 48 33.56 3.78 -42.19
CA ILE A 48 33.05 5.13 -41.96
C ILE A 48 32.83 5.30 -40.46
N SER A 49 33.28 6.43 -39.90
CA SER A 49 33.06 6.80 -38.51
C SER A 49 32.58 8.25 -38.42
N GLY A 50 31.53 8.52 -37.65
CA GLY A 50 30.95 9.85 -37.40
C GLY A 50 31.84 10.66 -36.45
N LEU A 51 31.53 10.58 -35.15
CA LEU A 51 32.36 10.70 -33.93
C LEU A 51 31.56 11.28 -32.75
N GLU A 52 31.16 12.55 -32.84
CA GLU A 52 30.29 13.27 -31.88
C GLU A 52 29.37 14.16 -32.72
N GLY A 53 28.05 14.17 -32.51
CA GLY A 53 27.10 14.92 -33.35
C GLY A 53 26.00 14.04 -33.91
N ASN A 54 25.04 14.60 -34.66
CA ASN A 54 23.98 13.81 -35.29
C ASN A 54 24.32 13.57 -36.76
N ASP A 55 24.90 12.40 -37.06
CA ASP A 55 25.56 12.13 -38.34
C ASP A 55 24.75 11.21 -39.27
N THR A 56 24.76 11.47 -40.58
CA THR A 56 24.20 10.56 -41.59
C THR A 56 25.31 9.79 -42.32
N LEU A 57 25.33 8.46 -42.18
CA LEU A 57 26.34 7.56 -42.76
C LEU A 57 25.71 6.64 -43.82
N ASP A 58 26.26 6.62 -45.03
CA ASP A 58 25.88 5.72 -46.14
C ASP A 58 27.10 4.91 -46.60
N GLY A 59 27.04 3.57 -46.53
CA GLY A 59 28.06 2.65 -47.03
C GLY A 59 28.08 2.54 -48.56
N GLY A 60 27.12 1.81 -49.12
CA GLY A 60 26.88 1.74 -50.57
C GLY A 60 26.64 0.31 -51.08
N ASP A 61 27.25 -0.06 -52.22
CA ASP A 61 27.40 -1.49 -52.57
C ASP A 61 28.62 -2.04 -51.80
N GLY A 62 28.49 -2.98 -50.86
CA GLY A 62 29.58 -3.16 -49.90
C GLY A 62 29.64 -4.42 -49.03
N ASN A 63 30.58 -4.36 -48.10
CA ASN A 63 30.76 -5.25 -46.96
C ASN A 63 31.40 -4.37 -45.88
N ASP A 64 30.60 -3.40 -45.44
CA ASP A 64 31.03 -2.12 -44.93
C ASP A 64 31.01 -2.09 -43.40
N THR A 65 31.57 -1.04 -42.81
CA THR A 65 31.59 -0.86 -41.35
C THR A 65 31.34 0.59 -41.01
N LEU A 66 30.16 0.86 -40.44
CA LEU A 66 29.66 2.16 -40.05
C LEU A 66 29.65 2.23 -38.51
N ASP A 67 30.14 3.33 -37.97
CA ASP A 67 30.36 3.58 -36.54
C ASP A 67 29.90 5.03 -36.29
N GLY A 68 28.72 5.22 -35.70
CA GLY A 68 28.11 6.55 -35.49
C GLY A 68 28.93 7.39 -34.51
N GLY A 69 28.58 7.28 -33.22
CA GLY A 69 29.35 7.84 -32.12
C GLY A 69 28.47 8.28 -30.95
N ASP A 70 28.84 9.41 -30.36
CA ASP A 70 28.01 10.08 -29.34
C ASP A 70 27.05 11.04 -30.06
N GLY A 71 25.81 10.59 -30.34
CA GLY A 71 24.99 11.19 -31.38
C GLY A 71 23.51 10.79 -31.40
N GLY A 72 22.90 10.97 -32.54
CA GLY A 72 21.53 10.55 -32.85
C GLY A 72 21.49 10.31 -34.33
N ASP A 73 22.07 9.16 -34.72
CA ASP A 73 22.67 8.99 -36.03
C ASP A 73 21.77 8.20 -37.00
N GLU A 74 22.08 8.31 -38.30
CA GLU A 74 21.30 7.69 -39.39
C GLU A 74 22.25 6.85 -40.27
N LEU A 75 22.35 5.55 -39.96
CA LEU A 75 23.29 4.60 -40.57
C LEU A 75 22.62 3.72 -41.63
N HIS A 76 23.13 3.73 -42.85
CA HIS A 76 22.67 2.92 -43.98
C HIS A 76 23.78 2.00 -44.52
N GLY A 77 23.65 0.69 -44.36
CA GLY A 77 24.54 -0.31 -44.97
C GLY A 77 24.36 -0.44 -46.49
N ASN A 78 23.11 -0.28 -46.94
CA ASN A 78 22.65 -0.40 -48.33
C ASN A 78 22.73 -1.81 -48.93
N ALA A 79 23.91 -2.36 -49.25
CA ALA A 79 23.98 -3.58 -50.08
C ALA A 79 25.25 -4.46 -49.95
N GLY A 80 25.38 -5.20 -48.85
CA GLY A 80 25.97 -6.55 -48.91
C GLY A 80 25.98 -7.37 -47.61
N ASN A 81 27.06 -7.30 -46.83
CA ASN A 81 27.03 -7.81 -45.44
C ASN A 81 27.77 -6.80 -44.58
N ASP A 82 26.99 -5.97 -43.91
CA ASP A 82 27.44 -4.70 -43.35
C ASP A 82 27.37 -4.73 -41.82
N SER A 83 28.18 -3.88 -41.18
CA SER A 83 28.30 -3.79 -39.71
C SER A 83 28.05 -2.36 -39.28
N LEU A 84 26.89 -2.10 -38.69
CA LEU A 84 26.44 -0.79 -38.22
C LEU A 84 26.49 -0.77 -36.69
N VAL A 85 27.11 0.24 -36.11
CA VAL A 85 27.16 0.48 -34.66
C VAL A 85 26.76 1.93 -34.40
N GLY A 86 25.70 2.15 -33.62
CA GLY A 86 25.25 3.49 -33.23
C GLY A 86 26.17 4.11 -32.17
N ASN A 87 26.24 3.44 -31.01
CA ASN A 87 26.97 3.75 -29.77
C ASN A 87 26.13 4.46 -28.69
N ALA A 88 25.96 5.79 -28.69
CA ALA A 88 25.32 6.49 -27.58
C ALA A 88 24.32 7.56 -28.04
N GLY A 89 23.06 7.39 -27.66
CA GLY A 89 21.90 8.14 -28.15
C GLY A 89 20.92 7.31 -29.00
N ASN A 90 20.06 7.99 -29.75
CA ASN A 90 18.87 7.39 -30.38
C ASN A 90 19.09 7.18 -31.89
N ASP A 91 19.74 6.07 -32.23
CA ASP A 91 20.23 5.81 -33.60
C ASP A 91 19.24 5.04 -34.48
N TYR A 92 19.22 5.37 -35.77
CA TYR A 92 18.47 4.67 -36.83
C TYR A 92 19.42 3.85 -37.71
N LEU A 93 19.18 2.54 -37.82
CA LEU A 93 20.03 1.59 -38.54
C LEU A 93 19.25 0.84 -39.64
N ASP A 94 19.47 1.17 -40.92
CA ASP A 94 19.00 0.41 -42.09
C ASP A 94 20.16 -0.44 -42.64
N GLY A 95 20.15 -1.76 -42.39
CA GLY A 95 21.14 -2.69 -42.95
C GLY A 95 21.06 -2.81 -44.48
N GLY A 96 19.88 -2.56 -45.06
CA GLY A 96 19.64 -2.68 -46.49
C GLY A 96 19.45 -4.12 -46.96
N ALA A 97 20.53 -4.74 -47.46
CA ALA A 97 20.40 -5.95 -48.29
C ALA A 97 21.60 -6.91 -48.29
N GLY A 98 21.83 -7.64 -47.20
CA GLY A 98 22.12 -9.06 -47.41
C GLY A 98 22.23 -10.00 -46.20
N ASN A 99 22.98 -9.66 -45.15
CA ASN A 99 23.16 -10.54 -43.98
C ASN A 99 23.99 -9.77 -42.94
N ASP A 100 23.33 -8.83 -42.26
CA ASP A 100 23.97 -7.66 -41.67
C ASP A 100 24.12 -7.78 -40.14
N THR A 101 24.78 -6.80 -39.50
CA THR A 101 24.90 -6.71 -38.03
C THR A 101 24.62 -5.28 -37.60
N LEU A 102 23.56 -5.09 -36.83
CA LEU A 102 23.08 -3.81 -36.34
C LEU A 102 23.22 -3.81 -34.81
N ASP A 103 24.09 -2.95 -34.28
CA ASP A 103 24.29 -2.74 -32.84
C ASP A 103 23.82 -1.33 -32.45
N GLY A 104 22.67 -1.27 -31.77
CA GLY A 104 22.05 -0.04 -31.29
C GLY A 104 22.69 0.58 -30.04
N GLY A 105 23.86 0.11 -29.62
CA GLY A 105 24.66 0.80 -28.61
C GLY A 105 24.14 0.71 -27.17
N ALA A 106 24.26 1.80 -26.42
CA ALA A 106 24.01 1.86 -24.99
C ALA A 106 22.56 2.23 -24.62
N ASP A 107 21.95 3.14 -25.37
CA ASP A 107 20.61 3.67 -25.11
C ASP A 107 19.51 2.95 -25.92
N GLY A 108 19.91 2.23 -26.99
CA GLY A 108 19.07 1.32 -27.75
C GLY A 108 18.64 1.87 -29.10
N GLY A 109 18.98 1.17 -30.17
CA GLY A 109 18.76 1.61 -31.55
C GLY A 109 17.39 1.23 -32.13
N VAL A 110 16.99 1.96 -33.17
CA VAL A 110 15.89 1.64 -34.07
C VAL A 110 16.44 0.85 -35.27
N ALA A 111 15.99 -0.39 -35.48
CA ALA A 111 16.27 -1.12 -36.72
C ALA A 111 15.18 -0.83 -37.76
N GLU A 112 15.61 -0.35 -38.93
CA GLU A 112 14.75 0.20 -39.98
C GLU A 112 14.55 -0.79 -41.13
N TYR A 113 13.29 -1.13 -41.42
CA TYR A 113 12.89 -2.10 -42.43
C TYR A 113 11.70 -1.66 -43.30
N SER A 114 11.21 -0.43 -43.20
CA SER A 114 10.06 0.07 -43.97
C SER A 114 10.29 0.04 -45.49
N ASN A 115 11.56 0.14 -45.92
CA ASN A 115 12.04 -0.01 -47.29
C ASN A 115 11.98 -1.46 -47.84
N ALA A 116 11.81 -2.48 -46.99
CA ALA A 116 11.88 -3.88 -47.39
C ALA A 116 10.73 -4.28 -48.35
N THR A 117 11.08 -4.92 -49.47
CA THR A 117 10.12 -5.21 -50.56
C THR A 117 9.30 -6.50 -50.40
N SER A 118 9.26 -7.05 -49.18
CA SER A 118 8.59 -8.30 -48.82
C SER A 118 8.46 -8.42 -47.31
N PRO A 119 7.59 -9.30 -46.80
CA PRO A 119 7.53 -9.61 -45.37
C PRO A 119 8.88 -9.87 -44.70
N VAL A 120 8.99 -9.34 -43.50
CA VAL A 120 10.10 -9.47 -42.55
C VAL A 120 9.62 -10.26 -41.32
N THR A 121 10.51 -11.04 -40.74
CA THR A 121 10.32 -11.70 -39.44
C THR A 121 11.47 -11.28 -38.53
N VAL A 122 11.15 -10.50 -37.50
CA VAL A 122 12.08 -9.99 -36.48
C VAL A 122 11.83 -10.69 -35.15
N ASN A 123 12.89 -10.99 -34.42
CA ASN A 123 12.82 -11.53 -33.08
C ASN A 123 14.01 -11.02 -32.25
N LEU A 124 13.75 -10.07 -31.34
CA LEU A 124 14.79 -9.40 -30.55
C LEU A 124 15.40 -10.33 -29.49
N GLU A 125 14.60 -11.20 -28.86
CA GLU A 125 15.08 -12.24 -27.92
C GLU A 125 16.17 -13.16 -28.52
N SER A 126 16.08 -13.49 -29.82
CA SER A 126 17.13 -14.24 -30.53
C SER A 126 18.16 -13.37 -31.24
N GLY A 127 17.99 -12.04 -31.22
CA GLY A 127 18.84 -11.07 -31.91
C GLY A 127 18.85 -11.26 -33.42
N THR A 128 17.70 -11.50 -34.07
CA THR A 128 17.66 -11.72 -35.53
C THR A 128 16.50 -11.05 -36.27
N ALA A 129 16.77 -10.60 -37.50
CA ALA A 129 15.77 -10.27 -38.51
C ALA A 129 15.96 -11.14 -39.76
N THR A 130 14.88 -11.46 -40.49
CA THR A 130 14.94 -12.23 -41.74
C THR A 130 13.87 -11.79 -42.73
N GLY A 131 14.20 -11.69 -44.02
CA GLY A 131 13.24 -11.26 -45.04
C GLY A 131 13.73 -11.46 -46.48
N ALA A 132 12.82 -11.50 -47.45
CA ALA A 132 13.15 -11.78 -48.85
C ALA A 132 13.60 -10.51 -49.63
N GLY A 133 14.63 -9.86 -49.10
CA GLY A 133 15.27 -8.66 -49.66
C GLY A 133 16.45 -8.23 -48.79
N ILE A 134 16.19 -8.17 -47.47
CA ILE A 134 17.18 -7.89 -46.42
C ILE A 134 18.12 -9.08 -46.20
N GLY A 135 17.58 -10.31 -46.16
CA GLY A 135 18.37 -11.53 -45.95
C GLY A 135 18.23 -12.11 -44.54
N THR A 136 19.26 -11.99 -43.71
CA THR A 136 19.31 -12.58 -42.34
C THR A 136 20.30 -11.84 -41.46
N ASP A 137 19.79 -11.00 -40.58
CA ASP A 137 20.57 -9.94 -39.95
C ASP A 137 20.64 -10.19 -38.45
N THR A 138 21.73 -9.74 -37.83
CA THR A 138 22.00 -9.90 -36.39
C THR A 138 21.68 -8.59 -35.69
N LEU A 139 20.77 -8.62 -34.73
CA LEU A 139 20.34 -7.46 -33.95
C LEU A 139 20.96 -7.52 -32.55
N ILE A 140 21.57 -6.43 -32.14
CA ILE A 140 22.26 -6.26 -30.85
C ILE A 140 21.81 -4.90 -30.29
N ASN A 141 21.41 -4.85 -29.03
CA ASN A 141 20.95 -3.60 -28.36
C ASN A 141 19.90 -2.80 -29.17
N ILE A 142 18.98 -3.49 -29.85
CA ILE A 142 17.86 -2.86 -30.57
C ILE A 142 16.64 -2.84 -29.65
N SER A 143 16.10 -1.65 -29.41
CA SER A 143 14.93 -1.38 -28.57
C SER A 143 13.66 -1.09 -29.39
N SER A 144 13.83 -0.68 -30.66
CA SER A 144 12.71 -0.35 -31.54
C SER A 144 12.84 -0.96 -32.93
N ILE A 145 11.71 -1.35 -33.52
CA ILE A 145 11.61 -1.91 -34.87
C ILE A 145 10.60 -1.12 -35.70
N ASN A 146 11.03 -0.63 -36.86
CA ASN A 146 10.15 -0.08 -37.89
C ASN A 146 10.02 -1.09 -39.04
N SER A 147 8.93 -1.87 -39.09
CA SER A 147 8.83 -3.02 -40.03
C SER A 147 8.42 -2.63 -41.46
N SER A 148 8.31 -3.62 -42.34
CA SER A 148 8.01 -3.42 -43.76
C SER A 148 6.56 -3.00 -44.03
N ASN A 149 6.25 -2.66 -45.29
CA ASN A 149 4.88 -2.41 -45.73
C ASN A 149 4.21 -3.71 -46.26
N TYR A 150 4.37 -4.80 -45.51
CA TYR A 150 3.81 -6.12 -45.80
C TYR A 150 3.50 -6.90 -44.49
N ALA A 151 2.72 -7.98 -44.62
CA ALA A 151 2.29 -8.84 -43.50
C ALA A 151 3.47 -9.51 -42.76
N ASP A 152 3.93 -8.87 -41.68
CA ASP A 152 5.17 -9.13 -40.94
C ASP A 152 4.95 -9.98 -39.68
N THR A 153 6.05 -10.33 -39.01
CA THR A 153 6.01 -10.97 -37.69
C THR A 153 7.14 -10.44 -36.82
N LEU A 154 6.78 -9.71 -35.76
CA LEU A 154 7.69 -9.12 -34.80
C LEU A 154 7.65 -9.89 -33.48
N THR A 155 8.73 -9.83 -32.71
CA THR A 155 8.82 -10.33 -31.33
C THR A 155 9.84 -9.49 -30.59
N GLY A 156 9.46 -8.96 -29.43
CA GLY A 156 10.34 -8.25 -28.53
C GLY A 156 11.33 -9.16 -27.79
N ASN A 157 11.82 -8.66 -26.65
CA ASN A 157 12.72 -9.35 -25.74
C ASN A 157 12.19 -9.32 -24.29
N ALA A 158 13.03 -8.96 -23.31
CA ALA A 158 12.69 -8.85 -21.89
C ALA A 158 12.92 -7.43 -21.34
N SER A 159 12.83 -6.44 -22.23
CA SER A 159 12.94 -5.00 -21.97
C SER A 159 11.83 -4.31 -22.76
N ASP A 160 11.35 -3.17 -22.27
CA ASP A 160 10.38 -2.30 -22.93
C ASP A 160 10.80 -2.03 -24.40
N ASN A 161 9.99 -2.45 -25.37
CA ASN A 161 10.26 -2.31 -26.81
C ASN A 161 9.17 -1.50 -27.53
N VAL A 162 9.53 -0.85 -28.64
CA VAL A 162 8.59 -0.12 -29.50
C VAL A 162 8.53 -0.75 -30.88
N LEU A 163 7.39 -1.35 -31.24
CA LEU A 163 7.25 -2.24 -32.40
C LEU A 163 6.18 -1.72 -33.38
N TYR A 164 6.61 -1.23 -34.55
CA TYR A 164 5.73 -0.72 -35.62
C TYR A 164 5.58 -1.73 -36.76
N GLY A 165 4.33 -2.10 -37.10
CA GLY A 165 3.94 -2.99 -38.21
C GLY A 165 3.65 -2.29 -39.55
N ASN A 166 3.45 -0.97 -39.53
CA ASN A 166 3.17 -0.11 -40.69
C ASN A 166 1.92 -0.45 -41.53
N ASN A 167 2.04 -1.33 -42.53
CA ASN A 167 0.98 -1.65 -43.49
C ASN A 167 1.00 -3.14 -43.82
N GLY A 168 0.09 -3.93 -43.25
CA GLY A 168 0.12 -5.36 -43.48
C GLY A 168 -1.08 -6.13 -42.96
N ASN A 169 -0.75 -7.12 -42.15
CA ASN A 169 -1.66 -8.10 -41.56
C ASN A 169 -0.86 -8.78 -40.42
N ASP A 170 -0.44 -7.94 -39.49
CA ASP A 170 0.86 -8.09 -38.84
C ASP A 170 0.75 -8.82 -37.52
N LYS A 171 1.73 -9.67 -37.20
CA LYS A 171 1.79 -10.32 -35.88
C LYS A 171 2.88 -9.69 -35.04
N ILE A 172 2.49 -8.84 -34.10
CA ILE A 172 3.39 -8.20 -33.15
C ILE A 172 3.23 -8.91 -31.81
N MET A 173 4.33 -9.44 -31.28
CA MET A 173 4.44 -9.84 -29.88
C MET A 173 5.42 -8.89 -29.20
N GLY A 174 5.08 -8.38 -28.03
CA GLY A 174 6.03 -7.74 -27.12
C GLY A 174 6.96 -8.80 -26.51
N GLY A 175 6.91 -8.97 -25.20
CA GLY A 175 7.57 -10.10 -24.52
C GLY A 175 7.40 -10.08 -23.01
N GLU A 176 8.48 -9.71 -22.32
CA GLU A 176 8.45 -9.26 -20.91
C GLU A 176 8.94 -7.79 -20.91
N GLY A 177 8.27 -6.89 -20.19
CA GLY A 177 8.53 -5.45 -20.26
C GLY A 177 7.25 -4.65 -20.42
N ASN A 178 7.36 -3.32 -20.59
CA ASN A 178 6.22 -2.45 -20.90
C ASN A 178 6.31 -2.04 -22.38
N ASP A 179 5.75 -2.88 -23.26
CA ASP A 179 5.90 -2.71 -24.69
C ASP A 179 4.89 -1.71 -25.29
N ASN A 180 5.27 -1.02 -26.37
CA ASN A 180 4.38 -0.14 -27.14
C ASN A 180 4.23 -0.64 -28.58
N LEU A 181 3.05 -1.17 -28.92
CA LEU A 181 2.79 -1.87 -30.17
C LEU A 181 1.91 -1.02 -31.11
N VAL A 182 2.36 -0.83 -32.34
CA VAL A 182 1.63 -0.07 -33.38
C VAL A 182 1.44 -0.95 -34.61
N GLY A 183 0.29 -1.61 -34.74
CA GLY A 183 -0.02 -2.44 -35.93
C GLY A 183 -0.01 -1.62 -37.22
N GLY A 184 -0.79 -0.54 -37.23
CA GLY A 184 -0.86 0.41 -38.35
C GLY A 184 -2.10 0.19 -39.22
N VAL A 185 -1.90 -0.31 -40.45
CA VAL A 185 -2.96 -0.45 -41.48
C VAL A 185 -3.07 -1.92 -41.92
N GLY A 186 -4.02 -2.67 -41.37
CA GLY A 186 -4.11 -4.10 -41.68
C GLY A 186 -5.36 -4.81 -41.17
N ASN A 187 -5.13 -5.89 -40.43
CA ASN A 187 -6.04 -6.59 -39.52
C ASN A 187 -5.09 -7.42 -38.66
N ASP A 188 -4.63 -6.82 -37.57
CA ASP A 188 -3.36 -7.21 -36.99
C ASP A 188 -3.57 -8.06 -35.73
N THR A 189 -2.49 -8.56 -35.14
CA THR A 189 -2.51 -9.31 -33.88
C THR A 189 -1.44 -8.73 -32.99
N LEU A 190 -1.89 -7.95 -32.01
CA LEU A 190 -1.08 -7.25 -31.02
C LEU A 190 -1.20 -8.02 -29.70
N ASP A 191 -0.07 -8.53 -29.22
CA ASP A 191 0.07 -9.51 -28.16
C ASP A 191 1.18 -8.97 -27.24
N GLY A 192 0.87 -8.14 -26.24
CA GLY A 192 1.88 -7.44 -25.42
C GLY A 192 2.74 -8.46 -24.68
N GLY A 193 2.18 -9.03 -23.62
CA GLY A 193 2.62 -10.31 -23.08
C GLY A 193 2.68 -10.32 -21.56
N ALA A 194 3.67 -9.64 -20.99
CA ALA A 194 3.97 -9.68 -19.57
C ALA A 194 4.61 -8.38 -19.04
N GLY A 195 3.79 -7.34 -18.92
CA GLY A 195 4.08 -6.17 -18.09
C GLY A 195 2.88 -5.24 -17.98
N ASN A 196 3.02 -4.03 -18.51
CA ASN A 196 1.94 -3.05 -18.63
C ASN A 196 1.99 -2.49 -20.06
N ASP A 197 1.33 -3.19 -20.98
CA ASP A 197 1.57 -3.07 -22.41
C ASP A 197 0.61 -2.10 -23.08
N GLY A 198 1.09 -1.36 -24.07
CA GLY A 198 0.38 -0.29 -24.75
C GLY A 198 0.17 -0.52 -26.24
N ILE A 199 -0.94 0.02 -26.75
CA ILE A 199 -1.18 0.19 -28.18
C ILE A 199 -1.49 1.66 -28.51
N SER A 200 -1.03 2.12 -29.66
CA SER A 200 -1.34 3.46 -30.16
C SER A 200 -2.00 3.42 -31.53
N TYR A 201 -3.08 4.18 -31.67
CA TYR A 201 -3.81 4.39 -32.91
C TYR A 201 -3.70 5.83 -33.44
N TRP A 202 -2.66 6.56 -33.04
CA TRP A 202 -2.44 7.95 -33.39
C TRP A 202 -2.46 8.25 -34.90
N ASP A 203 -1.89 7.38 -35.73
CA ASP A 203 -1.86 7.54 -37.19
C ASP A 203 -3.16 7.12 -37.90
N ALA A 204 -4.21 6.72 -37.16
CA ALA A 204 -5.47 6.29 -37.75
C ALA A 204 -6.20 7.45 -38.48
N THR A 205 -6.58 7.20 -39.74
CA THR A 205 -7.15 8.22 -40.66
C THR A 205 -8.62 8.60 -40.36
N GLY A 206 -9.14 8.23 -39.19
CA GLY A 206 -10.50 8.44 -38.75
C GLY A 206 -10.86 7.48 -37.60
N PRO A 207 -12.06 7.63 -37.02
CA PRO A 207 -12.39 7.04 -35.73
C PRO A 207 -12.12 5.54 -35.55
N VAL A 208 -11.71 5.22 -34.34
CA VAL A 208 -11.37 3.91 -33.79
C VAL A 208 -12.33 3.55 -32.65
N SER A 209 -12.65 2.26 -32.54
CA SER A 209 -13.23 1.67 -31.34
C SER A 209 -12.39 0.47 -30.94
N ALA A 210 -11.69 0.60 -29.81
CA ALA A 210 -10.81 -0.39 -29.23
C ALA A 210 -11.40 -0.89 -27.91
N SER A 211 -11.36 -2.21 -27.68
CA SER A 211 -11.95 -2.83 -26.50
C SER A 211 -11.11 -3.99 -26.01
N LEU A 212 -10.46 -3.79 -24.85
CA LEU A 212 -9.60 -4.77 -24.19
C LEU A 212 -10.42 -6.00 -23.75
N ILE A 213 -11.58 -5.78 -23.12
CA ILE A 213 -12.51 -6.87 -22.71
C ILE A 213 -13.08 -7.70 -23.89
N LEU A 214 -13.00 -7.20 -25.12
CA LEU A 214 -13.35 -7.93 -26.33
C LEU A 214 -12.14 -8.49 -27.09
N GLY A 215 -10.91 -8.12 -26.69
CA GLY A 215 -9.67 -8.47 -27.38
C GLY A 215 -9.62 -7.98 -28.82
N MET A 216 -10.15 -6.78 -29.11
CA MET A 216 -10.36 -6.32 -30.49
C MET A 216 -10.39 -4.79 -30.63
N ALA A 217 -9.81 -4.28 -31.72
CA ALA A 217 -10.03 -2.92 -32.20
C ALA A 217 -10.57 -2.88 -33.64
N THR A 218 -11.31 -1.83 -33.98
CA THR A 218 -11.81 -1.58 -35.34
C THR A 218 -11.87 -0.08 -35.65
N GLY A 219 -11.49 0.35 -36.85
CA GLY A 219 -11.46 1.79 -37.16
C GLY A 219 -11.22 2.15 -38.63
N VAL A 220 -11.28 3.44 -38.95
CA VAL A 220 -11.11 3.96 -40.31
C VAL A 220 -9.64 4.21 -40.62
N GLY A 221 -8.96 3.17 -41.11
CA GLY A 221 -7.55 3.22 -41.45
C GLY A 221 -6.82 1.99 -40.89
N ILE A 222 -7.19 1.57 -39.68
CA ILE A 222 -6.53 0.46 -38.98
C ILE A 222 -7.01 -0.92 -39.48
N GLY A 223 -8.33 -1.08 -39.70
CA GLY A 223 -8.92 -2.37 -40.08
C GLY A 223 -9.66 -3.05 -38.92
N ILE A 224 -9.28 -4.29 -38.61
CA ILE A 224 -9.84 -5.13 -37.54
C ILE A 224 -8.71 -5.90 -36.85
N ASP A 225 -8.29 -5.43 -35.68
CA ASP A 225 -7.14 -5.97 -34.96
C ASP A 225 -7.58 -6.87 -33.81
N THR A 226 -6.73 -7.82 -33.46
CA THR A 226 -6.86 -8.69 -32.28
C THR A 226 -5.90 -8.21 -31.21
N LEU A 227 -6.41 -7.96 -30.00
CA LEU A 227 -5.66 -7.49 -28.84
C LEU A 227 -5.56 -8.59 -27.78
N ILE A 228 -4.37 -8.80 -27.22
CA ILE A 228 -4.08 -9.83 -26.22
C ILE A 228 -3.04 -9.25 -25.25
N GLY A 229 -3.32 -9.27 -23.93
CA GLY A 229 -2.39 -8.76 -22.91
C GLY A 229 -1.93 -7.33 -23.22
N ILE A 230 -2.89 -6.40 -23.24
CA ILE A 230 -2.71 -4.97 -23.47
C ILE A 230 -3.52 -4.28 -22.39
N GLU A 231 -2.90 -3.33 -21.68
CA GLU A 231 -3.52 -2.61 -20.57
C GLU A 231 -3.72 -1.12 -20.90
N ASN A 232 -3.01 -0.59 -21.90
CA ASN A 232 -2.96 0.84 -22.20
C ASN A 232 -3.36 1.10 -23.66
N VAL A 233 -4.19 2.12 -23.90
CA VAL A 233 -4.70 2.46 -25.24
C VAL A 233 -4.66 3.96 -25.49
N THR A 234 -3.86 4.39 -26.46
CA THR A 234 -3.93 5.73 -27.06
C THR A 234 -4.81 5.67 -28.31
N GLY A 235 -5.83 6.51 -28.38
CA GLY A 235 -6.71 6.66 -29.54
C GLY A 235 -6.08 7.45 -30.69
N SER A 236 -6.95 7.96 -31.57
CA SER A 236 -6.59 8.74 -32.75
C SER A 236 -6.93 10.24 -32.58
N PRO A 237 -6.50 11.10 -33.51
CA PRO A 237 -6.98 12.49 -33.59
C PRO A 237 -8.46 12.65 -34.04
N HIS A 238 -9.35 11.74 -33.63
CA HIS A 238 -10.78 11.76 -33.94
C HIS A 238 -11.63 11.19 -32.79
N SER A 239 -12.92 11.56 -32.76
CA SER A 239 -13.92 11.03 -31.80
C SER A 239 -14.02 9.51 -31.73
N ASP A 240 -13.36 8.92 -30.72
CA ASP A 240 -13.14 7.49 -30.55
C ASP A 240 -13.97 6.86 -29.41
N ILE A 241 -13.94 5.53 -29.33
CA ILE A 241 -14.60 4.75 -28.26
C ILE A 241 -13.60 3.73 -27.71
N LEU A 242 -12.94 4.07 -26.60
CA LEU A 242 -11.97 3.22 -25.92
C LEU A 242 -12.65 2.50 -24.75
N THR A 243 -12.32 1.23 -24.54
CA THR A 243 -12.94 0.40 -23.48
C THR A 243 -11.92 -0.55 -22.87
N GLY A 244 -11.72 -0.43 -21.56
CA GLY A 244 -10.84 -1.28 -20.76
C GLY A 244 -11.38 -2.69 -20.50
N ASP A 245 -10.94 -3.33 -19.43
CA ASP A 245 -11.37 -4.69 -19.05
C ASP A 245 -11.73 -4.93 -17.57
N ALA A 246 -10.82 -5.51 -16.81
CA ALA A 246 -10.95 -5.92 -15.41
C ALA A 246 -9.62 -5.80 -14.63
N ASN A 247 -8.59 -5.26 -15.29
CA ASN A 247 -7.30 -4.87 -14.76
C ASN A 247 -7.24 -3.33 -14.73
N ASN A 248 -6.21 -2.76 -14.13
CA ASN A 248 -6.00 -1.31 -14.21
C ASN A 248 -5.57 -0.94 -15.62
N ASN A 249 -6.29 -0.04 -16.29
CA ASN A 249 -5.97 0.41 -17.64
C ASN A 249 -5.54 1.89 -17.68
N TYR A 250 -4.81 2.29 -18.73
CA TYR A 250 -4.59 3.70 -19.07
C TYR A 250 -5.27 4.01 -20.41
N LEU A 251 -6.25 4.91 -20.40
CA LEU A 251 -7.06 5.25 -21.56
C LEU A 251 -6.89 6.73 -21.93
N GLU A 252 -6.33 6.98 -23.10
CA GLU A 252 -6.04 8.30 -23.62
C GLU A 252 -6.74 8.47 -24.97
N GLY A 253 -7.76 9.33 -25.03
CA GLY A 253 -8.54 9.56 -26.24
C GLY A 253 -7.69 10.11 -27.39
N GLY A 254 -6.92 11.16 -27.11
CA GLY A 254 -6.12 11.88 -28.10
C GLY A 254 -6.75 13.24 -28.36
N HIS A 255 -6.98 13.58 -29.64
CA HIS A 255 -7.74 14.78 -30.00
C HIS A 255 -9.10 14.38 -30.57
N GLY A 256 -10.19 14.86 -29.98
CA GLY A 256 -11.52 14.50 -30.45
C GLY A 256 -12.45 14.37 -29.25
N ASN A 257 -13.75 14.39 -29.47
CA ASN A 257 -14.69 14.19 -28.37
C ASN A 257 -14.88 12.69 -28.16
N ASP A 258 -14.18 12.12 -27.18
CA ASP A 258 -14.01 10.68 -27.05
C ASP A 258 -14.92 10.07 -25.99
N THR A 259 -15.21 8.77 -26.13
CA THR A 259 -15.99 8.00 -25.15
C THR A 259 -15.06 6.98 -24.50
N LEU A 260 -14.73 7.22 -23.24
CA LEU A 260 -13.83 6.38 -22.45
C LEU A 260 -14.66 5.54 -21.47
N ILE A 261 -14.30 4.26 -21.35
CA ILE A 261 -15.01 3.28 -20.52
C ILE A 261 -13.95 2.44 -19.80
N GLY A 262 -13.85 2.56 -18.48
CA GLY A 262 -12.83 1.83 -17.71
C GLY A 262 -13.15 0.34 -17.62
N GLY A 263 -14.33 0.02 -17.09
CA GLY A 263 -14.78 -1.34 -16.82
C GLY A 263 -14.73 -1.66 -15.33
N ALA A 264 -13.60 -2.18 -14.86
CA ALA A 264 -13.37 -2.44 -13.44
C ALA A 264 -11.87 -2.53 -13.13
N GLY A 265 -11.37 -1.61 -12.34
CA GLY A 265 -9.97 -1.56 -11.93
C GLY A 265 -9.74 -0.33 -11.07
N SER A 266 -8.50 0.17 -11.11
CA SER A 266 -8.15 1.55 -10.79
C SER A 266 -7.66 2.19 -12.08
N ASP A 267 -8.60 2.63 -12.92
CA ASP A 267 -8.33 3.03 -14.30
C ASP A 267 -7.86 4.49 -14.37
N ASN A 268 -6.89 4.77 -15.24
CA ASN A 268 -6.29 6.09 -15.41
C ASN A 268 -6.75 6.71 -16.73
N PHE A 269 -7.26 7.93 -16.67
CA PHE A 269 -7.76 8.66 -17.83
C PHE A 269 -7.02 10.00 -17.97
N LEU A 270 -6.51 10.32 -19.16
CA LEU A 270 -5.94 11.64 -19.42
C LEU A 270 -7.06 12.69 -19.56
N ALA A 271 -6.91 13.84 -18.90
CA ALA A 271 -7.96 14.87 -18.86
C ALA A 271 -8.01 15.79 -20.09
N ILE A 272 -6.95 15.86 -20.88
CA ILE A 272 -6.76 16.65 -22.11
C ILE A 272 -5.42 16.27 -22.77
N TYR A 273 -5.32 16.16 -24.09
CA TYR A 273 -4.07 15.77 -24.75
C TYR A 273 -3.04 16.91 -24.89
N GLY A 274 -3.46 18.17 -24.97
CA GLY A 274 -2.53 19.29 -25.12
C GLY A 274 -3.15 20.69 -24.95
N SER A 275 -2.30 21.72 -24.84
CA SER A 275 -2.73 23.09 -24.56
C SER A 275 -3.49 23.80 -25.70
N ASP A 276 -3.43 23.26 -26.91
CA ASP A 276 -4.18 23.70 -28.09
C ASP A 276 -5.38 22.79 -28.42
N ASP A 277 -5.57 21.74 -27.61
CA ASP A 277 -6.74 20.87 -27.68
C ASP A 277 -8.01 21.63 -27.26
N THR A 278 -9.14 21.23 -27.84
CA THR A 278 -10.45 21.90 -27.64
C THR A 278 -11.63 20.92 -27.62
N SER A 279 -11.33 19.62 -27.48
CA SER A 279 -12.33 18.56 -27.37
C SER A 279 -13.06 18.57 -26.03
N VAL A 280 -13.99 17.63 -25.85
CA VAL A 280 -14.58 17.32 -24.54
C VAL A 280 -14.86 15.83 -24.50
N ASP A 281 -14.14 15.12 -23.64
CA ASP A 281 -14.23 13.66 -23.51
C ASP A 281 -15.27 13.26 -22.48
N THR A 282 -15.73 12.01 -22.56
CA THR A 282 -16.80 11.49 -21.70
C THR A 282 -16.43 10.13 -21.14
N ILE A 283 -16.15 10.08 -19.84
CA ILE A 283 -16.06 8.82 -19.09
C ILE A 283 -17.48 8.38 -18.70
N THR A 284 -17.82 7.12 -18.95
CA THR A 284 -19.22 6.65 -18.82
C THR A 284 -19.55 5.92 -17.51
N ASP A 285 -18.52 5.43 -16.80
CA ASP A 285 -18.62 4.45 -15.71
C ASP A 285 -17.72 4.73 -14.49
N PHE A 286 -17.00 5.86 -14.48
CA PHE A 286 -15.97 6.26 -13.50
C PHE A 286 -16.27 5.88 -12.03
N ILE A 287 -15.34 5.14 -11.41
CA ILE A 287 -15.42 4.60 -10.06
C ILE A 287 -14.68 5.53 -9.09
N VAL A 288 -15.35 5.98 -8.02
CA VAL A 288 -14.77 6.91 -7.02
C VAL A 288 -14.22 6.20 -5.77
N GLY A 289 -13.32 6.88 -5.05
CA GLY A 289 -12.70 6.40 -3.81
C GLY A 289 -11.31 5.78 -3.98
N ASN A 290 -10.76 5.26 -2.87
CA ASN A 290 -9.44 4.62 -2.86
C ASN A 290 -9.47 3.27 -3.60
N GLY A 291 -8.51 3.06 -4.50
CA GLY A 291 -8.51 1.92 -5.44
C GLY A 291 -9.59 1.99 -6.53
N GLY A 292 -10.26 3.14 -6.68
CA GLY A 292 -11.07 3.46 -7.87
C GLY A 292 -10.25 4.21 -8.93
N ASP A 293 -10.95 4.85 -9.86
CA ASP A 293 -10.37 5.45 -11.05
C ASP A 293 -9.71 6.81 -10.77
N ARG A 294 -8.83 7.23 -11.68
CA ARG A 294 -8.00 8.43 -11.56
C ARG A 294 -8.02 9.26 -12.84
N ILE A 295 -7.98 10.57 -12.68
CA ILE A 295 -7.93 11.55 -13.75
C ILE A 295 -6.57 12.24 -13.72
N THR A 296 -5.78 12.07 -14.77
CA THR A 296 -4.49 12.76 -14.93
C THR A 296 -4.73 14.15 -15.49
N ILE A 297 -4.52 15.18 -14.67
CA ILE A 297 -4.50 16.59 -15.07
C ILE A 297 -3.05 16.97 -15.40
N PRO A 298 -2.68 17.10 -16.70
CA PRO A 298 -1.31 17.41 -17.10
C PRO A 298 -0.94 18.86 -16.75
N THR A 299 -0.19 19.07 -15.67
CA THR A 299 0.15 20.41 -15.16
C THR A 299 0.91 21.30 -16.15
N TRP A 300 1.62 20.69 -17.10
CA TRP A 300 2.36 21.39 -18.15
C TRP A 300 1.47 22.11 -19.19
N VAL A 301 0.13 21.92 -19.18
CA VAL A 301 -0.80 22.75 -19.98
C VAL A 301 -1.06 24.12 -19.32
N PHE A 302 -0.69 24.31 -18.05
CA PHE A 302 -0.96 25.54 -17.31
C PHE A 302 0.18 26.57 -17.44
N THR A 303 -0.17 27.82 -17.75
CA THR A 303 0.80 28.91 -17.88
C THR A 303 1.06 29.61 -16.53
N ASN A 304 2.32 29.74 -16.12
CA ASN A 304 2.75 30.32 -14.84
C ASN A 304 2.28 29.54 -13.59
N TYR A 305 1.96 28.26 -13.73
CA TYR A 305 1.66 27.36 -12.62
C TYR A 305 2.94 27.05 -11.82
N THR A 306 2.80 26.84 -10.50
CA THR A 306 3.92 26.74 -9.55
C THR A 306 3.85 25.52 -8.63
N GLY A 307 3.19 24.44 -9.07
CA GLY A 307 3.24 23.11 -8.41
C GLY A 307 2.23 22.86 -7.28
N SER A 308 1.52 23.88 -6.80
CA SER A 308 0.46 23.74 -5.79
C SER A 308 -0.84 23.19 -6.41
N ASN A 309 -1.57 22.31 -5.71
CA ASN A 309 -2.85 21.69 -6.15
C ASN A 309 -3.67 22.60 -7.10
N PRO A 310 -4.00 22.17 -8.34
CA PRO A 310 -4.61 23.02 -9.35
C PRO A 310 -6.04 23.46 -9.01
N PHE A 311 -6.77 22.72 -8.17
CA PHE A 311 -8.10 23.11 -7.68
C PHE A 311 -8.00 24.27 -6.68
N ALA A 312 -7.17 24.12 -5.65
CA ALA A 312 -6.83 25.17 -4.68
C ALA A 312 -6.31 26.45 -5.38
N SER A 313 -5.41 26.25 -6.35
CA SER A 313 -4.80 27.29 -7.17
C SER A 313 -5.76 27.90 -8.21
N LYS A 314 -7.00 27.39 -8.32
CA LYS A 314 -8.05 27.81 -9.27
C LYS A 314 -7.65 27.73 -10.76
N TYR A 315 -6.75 26.80 -11.10
CA TYR A 315 -6.45 26.36 -12.47
C TYR A 315 -7.38 25.20 -12.92
N ALA A 316 -7.96 24.45 -11.99
CA ALA A 316 -8.96 23.43 -12.23
C ALA A 316 -10.22 23.67 -11.39
N ARG A 317 -11.39 23.17 -11.82
CA ARG A 317 -12.61 23.10 -11.01
C ARG A 317 -13.55 21.99 -11.47
N LEU A 318 -14.38 21.52 -10.54
CA LEU A 318 -15.52 20.65 -10.84
C LEU A 318 -16.82 21.46 -10.93
N VAL A 319 -17.65 21.19 -11.94
CA VAL A 319 -18.96 21.83 -12.14
C VAL A 319 -20.05 20.79 -12.36
N GLN A 320 -21.04 20.74 -11.47
CA GLN A 320 -22.18 19.84 -11.63
C GLN A 320 -23.11 20.29 -12.77
N SER A 321 -23.26 19.44 -13.80
CA SER A 321 -24.13 19.65 -14.95
C SER A 321 -25.26 18.62 -14.99
N GLY A 322 -26.32 18.87 -14.22
CA GLY A 322 -27.51 18.02 -14.23
C GLY A 322 -27.33 16.73 -13.43
N ALA A 323 -27.01 15.63 -14.11
CA ALA A 323 -26.63 14.36 -13.48
C ALA A 323 -25.12 14.12 -13.53
N ASP A 324 -24.41 14.85 -14.39
CA ASP A 324 -23.01 14.61 -14.75
C ASP A 324 -22.12 15.66 -14.07
N THR A 325 -20.83 15.37 -13.92
CA THR A 325 -19.83 16.35 -13.44
C THR A 325 -18.88 16.72 -14.57
N LEU A 326 -18.60 18.01 -14.69
CA LEU A 326 -17.65 18.57 -15.64
C LEU A 326 -16.34 18.89 -14.92
N LEU A 327 -15.21 18.44 -15.46
CA LEU A 327 -13.91 19.02 -15.13
C LEU A 327 -13.66 20.18 -16.09
N GLU A 328 -13.35 21.36 -15.53
CA GLU A 328 -13.01 22.54 -16.32
C GLU A 328 -11.64 23.09 -15.90
N LEU A 329 -10.78 23.36 -16.89
CA LEU A 329 -9.40 23.82 -16.72
C LEU A 329 -9.23 25.24 -17.26
N ASP A 330 -8.45 26.08 -16.57
CA ASP A 330 -8.14 27.47 -16.96
C ASP A 330 -6.64 27.63 -17.28
N MET A 331 -6.29 27.49 -18.56
CA MET A 331 -4.90 27.28 -19.00
C MET A 331 -3.96 28.51 -18.85
N ASP A 332 -4.49 29.73 -18.69
CA ASP A 332 -3.69 30.91 -18.29
C ASP A 332 -3.92 31.38 -16.85
N GLY A 333 -4.63 30.57 -16.06
CA GLY A 333 -4.80 30.69 -14.61
C GLY A 333 -5.71 31.84 -14.14
N PRO A 334 -6.01 31.93 -12.83
CA PRO A 334 -6.97 32.91 -12.29
C PRO A 334 -6.54 34.38 -12.41
N SER A 335 -5.31 34.65 -12.87
CA SER A 335 -4.80 35.99 -13.18
C SER A 335 -4.81 36.33 -14.68
N GLY A 336 -5.12 35.34 -15.52
CA GLY A 336 -5.09 35.40 -16.97
C GLY A 336 -6.32 36.06 -17.61
N THR A 337 -6.58 35.68 -18.86
CA THR A 337 -7.64 36.24 -19.70
C THR A 337 -8.36 35.21 -20.58
N ALA A 338 -7.99 33.94 -20.49
CA ALA A 338 -8.80 32.85 -20.98
C ALA A 338 -10.08 32.71 -20.15
N ALA A 339 -10.79 31.61 -20.36
CA ALA A 339 -11.86 31.18 -19.49
C ALA A 339 -11.84 29.66 -19.46
N PHE A 340 -12.04 29.11 -18.26
CA PHE A 340 -12.34 27.71 -18.00
C PHE A 340 -12.98 26.96 -19.20
N HIS A 341 -12.21 26.02 -19.72
CA HIS A 341 -12.58 25.09 -20.77
C HIS A 341 -12.98 23.77 -20.12
N THR A 342 -14.21 23.31 -20.38
CA THR A 342 -14.61 21.93 -20.03
C THR A 342 -13.80 20.95 -20.87
N THR A 343 -13.01 20.08 -20.25
CA THR A 343 -12.21 19.07 -20.98
C THR A 343 -12.77 17.66 -20.82
N LEU A 344 -13.39 17.36 -19.68
CA LEU A 344 -13.87 16.01 -19.35
C LEU A 344 -15.28 16.03 -18.73
N VAL A 345 -16.12 15.07 -19.13
CA VAL A 345 -17.46 14.80 -18.60
C VAL A 345 -17.46 13.45 -17.88
N LEU A 346 -17.79 13.47 -16.60
CA LEU A 346 -17.97 12.29 -15.76
C LEU A 346 -19.47 11.96 -15.68
N SER A 347 -19.90 10.97 -16.46
CA SER A 347 -21.31 10.64 -16.67
C SER A 347 -21.99 10.14 -15.40
N ASN A 348 -23.17 10.68 -15.06
CA ASN A 348 -23.92 10.37 -13.84
C ASN A 348 -23.16 10.61 -12.51
N MET A 349 -22.00 11.28 -12.55
CA MET A 349 -21.15 11.51 -11.38
C MET A 349 -21.56 12.75 -10.58
N VAL A 350 -21.52 12.67 -9.25
CA VAL A 350 -21.72 13.81 -8.36
C VAL A 350 -20.35 14.42 -8.00
N SER A 351 -20.23 15.73 -8.17
CA SER A 351 -18.98 16.47 -7.94
C SER A 351 -18.44 16.30 -6.53
N SER A 352 -19.31 16.26 -5.52
CA SER A 352 -18.96 16.03 -4.10
C SER A 352 -18.77 14.55 -3.73
N SER A 353 -18.52 13.66 -4.68
CA SER A 353 -18.03 12.30 -4.41
C SER A 353 -16.66 12.02 -5.06
N LEU A 354 -16.00 13.06 -5.57
CA LEU A 354 -14.62 13.02 -6.05
C LEU A 354 -13.71 13.57 -4.94
N ALA A 355 -12.63 12.83 -4.65
CA ALA A 355 -11.66 13.17 -3.62
C ALA A 355 -10.23 13.17 -4.21
N ALA A 356 -9.24 13.55 -3.39
CA ALA A 356 -7.82 13.55 -3.73
C ALA A 356 -7.34 12.31 -4.53
N SER A 357 -7.76 11.10 -4.09
CA SER A 357 -7.34 9.83 -4.72
C SER A 357 -7.74 9.71 -6.20
N ASN A 358 -8.79 10.41 -6.63
CA ASN A 358 -9.31 10.37 -8.00
C ASN A 358 -8.56 11.28 -8.98
N PHE A 359 -7.45 11.89 -8.56
CA PHE A 359 -6.57 12.71 -9.42
C PHE A 359 -5.10 12.29 -9.29
N ASN A 360 -4.25 12.67 -10.26
CA ASN A 360 -2.80 12.56 -10.12
C ASN A 360 -2.29 13.42 -8.94
N GLU A 361 -1.14 13.04 -8.38
CA GLU A 361 -0.48 13.75 -7.26
C GLU A 361 -1.37 14.00 -6.03
N ASN A 362 -2.48 13.26 -5.90
CA ASN A 362 -3.50 13.41 -4.87
C ASN A 362 -4.09 14.83 -4.79
N TYR A 363 -4.32 15.49 -5.93
CA TYR A 363 -4.96 16.81 -5.98
C TYR A 363 -6.41 16.76 -5.47
N ASP A 364 -6.64 17.14 -4.21
CA ASP A 364 -7.99 17.25 -3.66
C ASP A 364 -8.81 18.36 -4.37
N PRO A 365 -9.97 18.05 -4.97
CA PRO A 365 -10.85 19.06 -5.55
C PRO A 365 -11.62 19.89 -4.53
N ASN A 366 -11.56 19.56 -3.23
CA ASN A 366 -12.30 20.24 -2.17
C ASN A 366 -11.45 21.25 -1.37
N ALA A 367 -10.12 21.16 -1.49
CA ALA A 367 -9.10 21.85 -0.67
C ALA A 367 -9.40 23.32 -0.36
N VAL A 368 -9.44 23.64 0.94
CA VAL A 368 -9.80 24.96 1.44
C VAL A 368 -8.54 25.77 1.73
N VAL A 369 -8.15 26.60 0.76
CA VAL A 369 -6.98 27.50 0.87
C VAL A 369 -7.43 28.94 1.13
N GLY A 370 -6.77 29.58 2.10
CA GLY A 370 -6.98 30.95 2.56
C GLY A 370 -6.47 32.02 1.60
N THR A 371 -6.04 33.15 2.16
CA THR A 371 -5.54 34.32 1.45
C THR A 371 -4.30 34.88 2.16
N THR A 372 -3.65 35.90 1.58
CA THR A 372 -2.50 36.55 2.23
C THR A 372 -2.93 37.51 3.37
N GLY A 373 -3.70 37.01 4.35
CA GLY A 373 -3.79 37.63 5.66
C GLY A 373 -5.03 37.30 6.51
N ALA A 374 -4.82 36.62 7.64
CA ALA A 374 -5.71 36.54 8.80
C ALA A 374 -7.11 36.00 8.48
N ASP A 375 -7.14 34.77 7.95
CA ASP A 375 -8.35 34.02 7.63
C ASP A 375 -8.82 33.12 8.79
N SER A 376 -10.07 32.63 8.67
CA SER A 376 -10.64 31.68 9.61
C SER A 376 -11.38 30.61 8.83
N LEU A 377 -10.75 29.45 8.75
CA LEU A 377 -11.17 28.28 8.00
C LEU A 377 -11.78 27.25 8.96
N THR A 378 -12.65 26.40 8.44
CA THR A 378 -13.26 25.31 9.20
C THR A 378 -13.65 24.22 8.22
N GLY A 379 -13.27 22.99 8.52
CA GLY A 379 -13.58 21.79 7.75
C GLY A 379 -15.03 21.33 7.97
N THR A 380 -15.21 20.02 7.91
CA THR A 380 -16.50 19.37 7.74
C THR A 380 -16.82 18.42 8.90
N ALA A 381 -16.61 17.12 8.70
CA ALA A 381 -16.69 16.01 9.67
C ALA A 381 -16.22 14.71 8.98
N GLY A 382 -15.19 14.85 8.14
CA GLY A 382 -14.46 13.84 7.39
C GLY A 382 -13.29 14.55 6.70
N GLU A 383 -12.26 13.79 6.33
CA GLU A 383 -10.92 14.26 5.95
C GLU A 383 -10.87 15.55 5.10
N ASP A 384 -10.36 16.63 5.68
CA ASP A 384 -10.19 17.95 5.07
C ASP A 384 -8.69 18.31 4.89
N PHE A 385 -8.34 18.87 3.72
CA PHE A 385 -7.04 19.53 3.49
C PHE A 385 -7.20 21.05 3.54
N MET A 386 -6.48 21.72 4.44
CA MET A 386 -6.55 23.18 4.64
C MET A 386 -5.19 23.84 4.73
N ASP A 387 -5.08 25.05 4.16
CA ASP A 387 -3.85 25.84 4.07
C ASP A 387 -4.19 27.34 4.29
N GLY A 388 -3.61 27.98 5.30
CA GLY A 388 -3.82 29.40 5.62
C GLY A 388 -3.16 30.36 4.62
N ALA A 389 -1.94 30.02 4.19
CA ALA A 389 -0.99 30.77 3.35
C ALA A 389 -0.11 31.81 4.08
N GLU A 390 -0.31 33.12 3.88
CA GLU A 390 0.43 34.18 4.60
C GLU A 390 -0.54 34.86 5.58
N GLY A 391 -0.34 34.79 6.89
CA GLY A 391 -1.49 34.94 7.80
C GLY A 391 -1.24 35.31 9.25
N ASN A 392 -2.28 35.03 10.03
CA ASN A 392 -2.36 34.93 11.49
C ASN A 392 -3.69 34.19 11.71
N ASP A 393 -3.70 32.94 11.29
CA ASP A 393 -4.90 32.26 10.79
C ASP A 393 -5.49 31.32 11.83
N THR A 394 -6.71 30.82 11.56
CA THR A 394 -7.38 29.87 12.44
C THR A 394 -8.02 28.76 11.62
N LEU A 395 -7.43 27.57 11.67
CA LEU A 395 -7.88 26.37 11.00
C LEU A 395 -8.49 25.41 12.04
N ILE A 396 -9.63 24.81 11.71
CA ILE A 396 -10.35 23.88 12.58
C ILE A 396 -10.86 22.70 11.74
N GLY A 397 -10.29 21.51 11.86
CA GLY A 397 -10.67 20.31 11.11
C GLY A 397 -12.07 19.82 11.46
N LEU A 398 -12.26 19.56 12.76
CA LEU A 398 -13.43 19.07 13.51
C LEU A 398 -13.45 17.56 13.78
N ALA A 399 -13.43 16.72 12.74
CA ALA A 399 -13.47 15.27 12.87
C ALA A 399 -13.20 14.59 11.53
N GLY A 400 -12.52 13.43 11.56
CA GLY A 400 -11.83 12.90 10.38
C GLY A 400 -10.32 13.04 10.58
N SER A 401 -9.52 12.42 9.72
CA SER A 401 -8.06 12.55 9.77
C SER A 401 -7.66 13.71 8.87
N ASP A 402 -7.37 14.87 9.48
CA ASP A 402 -7.27 16.14 8.77
C ASP A 402 -5.81 16.59 8.55
N VAL A 403 -5.57 17.36 7.49
CA VAL A 403 -4.24 17.91 7.15
C VAL A 403 -4.33 19.43 7.16
N LEU A 404 -3.71 20.06 8.17
CA LEU A 404 -3.83 21.48 8.48
C LEU A 404 -2.46 22.17 8.39
N HIS A 405 -2.31 23.10 7.46
CA HIS A 405 -1.14 23.97 7.34
C HIS A 405 -1.51 25.42 7.71
N GLY A 406 -0.80 26.02 8.66
CA GLY A 406 -0.87 27.47 8.94
C GLY A 406 -0.23 28.27 7.80
N GLY A 407 1.08 28.47 7.90
CA GLY A 407 1.90 29.08 6.86
C GLY A 407 2.89 30.10 7.42
N GLU A 408 2.87 31.32 6.91
CA GLU A 408 3.72 32.43 7.36
C GLU A 408 2.91 33.42 8.22
N GLY A 409 2.88 33.20 9.54
CA GLY A 409 2.06 33.94 10.50
C GLY A 409 2.12 33.33 11.91
N ASP A 410 1.67 34.03 12.96
CA ASP A 410 1.39 33.36 14.25
C ASP A 410 -0.01 32.73 14.18
N ASP A 411 -0.09 31.40 14.04
CA ASP A 411 -1.30 30.69 13.62
C ASP A 411 -1.92 29.79 14.71
N SER A 412 -3.16 29.36 14.50
CA SER A 412 -3.94 28.52 15.42
C SER A 412 -4.59 27.34 14.68
N LEU A 413 -4.14 26.12 14.94
CA LEU A 413 -4.61 24.88 14.32
C LEU A 413 -5.28 24.00 15.40
N ASP A 414 -6.48 23.51 15.11
CA ASP A 414 -7.30 22.65 15.96
C ASP A 414 -7.77 21.46 15.08
N GLY A 415 -7.22 20.27 15.29
CA GLY A 415 -7.52 19.05 14.53
C GLY A 415 -8.95 18.58 14.81
N GLY A 416 -9.12 17.73 15.81
CA GLY A 416 -10.43 17.40 16.38
C GLY A 416 -10.53 15.96 16.88
N ASP A 417 -11.59 15.27 16.45
CA ASP A 417 -11.74 13.81 16.65
C ASP A 417 -11.17 13.09 15.41
N GLY A 418 -9.87 12.74 15.41
CA GLY A 418 -9.12 12.44 14.19
C GLY A 418 -7.86 11.57 14.35
N SER A 419 -6.85 11.84 13.53
CA SER A 419 -5.46 11.35 13.65
C SER A 419 -4.64 12.22 12.69
N ASP A 420 -4.36 13.43 13.16
CA ASP A 420 -4.27 14.59 12.28
C ASP A 420 -2.81 15.00 12.00
N GLN A 421 -2.60 15.73 10.90
CA GLN A 421 -1.30 16.28 10.53
C GLN A 421 -1.35 17.81 10.60
N LEU A 422 -0.79 18.38 11.65
CA LEU A 422 -0.79 19.82 11.91
C LEU A 422 0.61 20.41 11.70
N ARG A 423 0.72 21.46 10.87
CA ARG A 423 1.97 22.18 10.64
C ARG A 423 1.80 23.69 10.72
N GLY A 424 2.48 24.33 11.67
CA GLY A 424 2.53 25.79 11.81
C GLY A 424 3.30 26.44 10.65
N ASN A 425 4.56 26.02 10.48
CA ASN A 425 5.58 26.47 9.53
C ASN A 425 6.42 27.68 10.02
N ALA A 426 5.95 28.92 9.96
CA ALA A 426 6.79 30.10 10.22
C ALA A 426 6.09 31.16 11.09
N GLY A 427 6.12 30.95 12.40
CA GLY A 427 5.22 31.66 13.31
C GLY A 427 5.61 31.71 14.78
N ASN A 428 4.60 31.58 15.65
CA ASN A 428 4.68 31.34 17.10
C ASN A 428 3.39 30.58 17.47
N ASP A 429 3.32 29.34 17.02
CA ASP A 429 2.05 28.75 16.60
C ASP A 429 1.38 27.92 17.69
N SER A 430 0.06 27.74 17.57
CA SER A 430 -0.76 27.02 18.54
C SER A 430 -1.43 25.83 17.86
N LEU A 431 -0.78 24.67 17.95
CA LEU A 431 -1.26 23.40 17.39
C LEU A 431 -1.93 22.57 18.49
N MET A 432 -3.17 22.17 18.26
CA MET A 432 -3.92 21.22 19.09
C MET A 432 -4.39 20.08 18.19
N GLY A 433 -3.91 18.86 18.43
CA GLY A 433 -4.38 17.67 17.70
C GLY A 433 -5.83 17.36 18.06
N GLY A 434 -6.06 16.44 18.99
CA GLY A 434 -7.31 16.42 19.75
C GLY A 434 -7.60 15.10 20.44
N ALA A 435 -8.23 14.17 19.73
CA ALA A 435 -8.47 12.80 20.17
C ALA A 435 -8.15 11.87 19.01
N GLY A 436 -7.13 11.02 19.18
CA GLY A 436 -6.45 10.38 18.06
C GLY A 436 -4.94 10.31 18.23
N TRP A 437 -4.25 9.92 17.16
CA TRP A 437 -2.78 9.89 17.09
C TRP A 437 -2.29 10.96 16.12
N ASP A 438 -1.92 12.11 16.67
CA ASP A 438 -1.69 13.33 15.92
C ASP A 438 -0.20 13.63 15.72
N TYR A 439 0.18 14.09 14.53
CA TYR A 439 1.52 14.56 14.17
C TYR A 439 1.54 16.10 14.19
N LEU A 440 2.36 16.66 15.07
CA LEU A 440 2.46 18.10 15.29
C LEU A 440 3.86 18.61 14.92
N HIS A 441 3.91 19.45 13.90
CA HIS A 441 5.10 20.14 13.40
C HIS A 441 4.98 21.63 13.70
N GLY A 442 5.70 22.14 14.70
CA GLY A 442 5.68 23.59 15.01
C GLY A 442 6.16 24.41 13.80
N GLY A 443 7.32 24.04 13.26
CA GLY A 443 8.01 24.83 12.25
C GLY A 443 9.11 25.67 12.89
N ALA A 444 9.04 26.99 12.76
CA ALA A 444 10.12 27.91 13.11
C ALA A 444 9.64 29.12 13.92
N GLY A 445 9.60 28.99 15.25
CA GLY A 445 9.01 30.00 16.12
C GLY A 445 9.33 29.89 17.61
N ASN A 446 8.26 29.78 18.40
CA ASN A 446 8.25 29.55 19.86
C ASN A 446 6.90 28.91 20.17
N ASP A 447 6.72 27.68 19.72
CA ASP A 447 5.39 27.17 19.40
C ASP A 447 4.75 26.46 20.60
N THR A 448 3.47 26.12 20.51
CA THR A 448 2.72 25.37 21.52
C THR A 448 2.03 24.19 20.85
N LEU A 449 2.52 23.00 21.12
CA LEU A 449 2.04 21.74 20.55
C LEU A 449 1.31 20.96 21.66
N ASP A 450 0.00 20.78 21.52
CA ASP A 450 -0.82 19.98 22.45
C ASP A 450 -1.34 18.71 21.75
N GLY A 451 -0.74 17.58 22.10
CA GLY A 451 -1.08 16.24 21.61
C GLY A 451 -2.39 15.64 22.15
N GLY A 452 -3.24 16.45 22.80
CA GLY A 452 -4.62 16.10 23.08
C GLY A 452 -4.83 14.99 24.11
N ALA A 453 -5.80 14.11 23.82
CA ALA A 453 -6.39 13.18 24.79
C ALA A 453 -5.69 11.81 24.86
N ASP A 454 -5.21 11.30 23.72
CA ASP A 454 -4.57 9.98 23.60
C ASP A 454 -3.04 10.08 23.45
N GLY A 455 -2.54 11.21 22.95
CA GLY A 455 -1.13 11.59 22.97
C GLY A 455 -0.55 11.87 21.58
N GLY A 456 0.12 13.00 21.43
CA GLY A 456 0.66 13.46 20.14
C GLY A 456 2.15 13.15 19.94
N ILE A 457 2.57 13.24 18.67
CA ILE A 457 3.94 13.13 18.21
C ILE A 457 4.45 14.53 17.86
N ALA A 458 5.51 15.00 18.52
CA ALA A 458 6.16 16.27 18.18
C ALA A 458 7.35 16.01 17.23
N GLU A 459 7.25 16.48 15.98
CA GLU A 459 8.28 16.23 14.97
C GLU A 459 9.12 17.47 14.65
N TYR A 460 10.44 17.27 14.58
CA TYR A 460 11.41 18.35 14.32
C TYR A 460 12.35 18.09 13.13
N TYR A 461 12.27 16.92 12.51
CA TYR A 461 13.24 16.46 11.50
C TYR A 461 13.32 17.34 10.24
N TYR A 462 12.18 17.87 9.77
CA TYR A 462 12.11 18.71 8.58
C TYR A 462 12.36 20.21 8.84
N ASP A 463 12.12 20.66 10.07
CA ASP A 463 12.13 22.09 10.42
C ASP A 463 13.44 22.53 11.11
N ALA A 464 14.18 21.58 11.69
CA ALA A 464 15.47 21.83 12.34
C ALA A 464 16.62 22.07 11.33
N THR A 465 17.33 23.18 11.51
CA THR A 465 18.52 23.58 10.73
C THR A 465 19.84 23.40 11.51
N GLY A 466 19.77 22.64 12.60
CA GLY A 466 20.84 22.31 13.53
C GLY A 466 20.24 21.71 14.82
N PRO A 467 21.06 21.32 15.80
CA PRO A 467 20.60 20.53 16.94
C PRO A 467 19.37 21.02 17.70
N VAL A 468 18.58 20.05 18.13
CA VAL A 468 17.36 20.14 18.92
C VAL A 468 17.59 19.50 20.31
N THR A 469 16.99 20.11 21.33
CA THR A 469 16.92 19.55 22.68
C THR A 469 15.45 19.45 23.09
N VAL A 470 14.92 18.22 23.15
CA VAL A 470 13.56 17.91 23.55
C VAL A 470 13.54 17.36 24.98
N ASN A 471 12.58 17.80 25.80
CA ASN A 471 12.39 17.28 27.14
C ASN A 471 10.89 17.20 27.50
N LEU A 472 10.33 15.99 27.42
CA LEU A 472 8.92 15.74 27.72
C LEU A 472 8.62 15.95 29.21
N SER A 473 9.53 15.56 30.12
CA SER A 473 9.36 15.80 31.58
C SER A 473 9.25 17.27 31.99
N LEU A 474 9.70 18.20 31.13
CA LEU A 474 9.59 19.64 31.31
C LEU A 474 8.52 20.29 30.42
N GLY A 475 8.00 19.57 29.42
CA GLY A 475 7.08 20.10 28.41
C GLY A 475 7.72 21.15 27.51
N THR A 476 8.93 20.89 27.02
CA THR A 476 9.70 21.87 26.21
C THR A 476 10.56 21.25 25.11
N ALA A 477 10.67 21.93 23.98
CA ALA A 477 11.74 21.72 23.00
C ALA A 477 12.49 23.03 22.70
N SER A 478 13.67 22.96 22.10
CA SER A 478 14.38 24.13 21.57
C SER A 478 15.51 23.73 20.63
N GLY A 479 15.80 24.54 19.62
CA GLY A 479 16.85 24.26 18.63
C GLY A 479 17.00 25.38 17.59
N THR A 480 17.95 25.23 16.66
CA THR A 480 18.09 26.16 15.53
C THR A 480 17.20 25.74 14.36
N GLY A 481 16.40 26.66 13.83
CA GLY A 481 15.26 26.34 12.97
C GLY A 481 13.98 26.44 13.79
N VAL A 482 13.86 25.55 14.79
CA VAL A 482 12.62 25.36 15.56
C VAL A 482 12.33 26.47 16.59
N GLY A 483 13.35 26.89 17.37
CA GLY A 483 13.19 27.97 18.34
C GLY A 483 13.11 27.51 19.79
N SER A 484 11.95 27.63 20.45
CA SER A 484 11.78 27.39 21.90
C SER A 484 10.32 27.17 22.28
N ASP A 485 9.92 25.90 22.30
CA ASP A 485 8.51 25.49 22.20
C ASP A 485 8.01 24.90 23.51
N ILE A 486 6.69 24.87 23.64
CA ILE A 486 5.94 24.30 24.76
C ILE A 486 5.26 23.03 24.27
N LEU A 487 5.62 21.90 24.88
CA LEU A 487 5.03 20.59 24.60
C LEU A 487 4.02 20.23 25.67
N LEU A 488 2.79 19.94 25.27
CA LEU A 488 1.68 19.49 26.10
C LEU A 488 1.16 18.17 25.54
N SER A 489 0.88 17.19 26.42
CA SER A 489 0.27 15.92 26.02
C SER A 489 1.04 15.13 24.94
N ILE A 490 2.31 15.45 24.72
CA ILE A 490 3.19 14.79 23.75
C ILE A 490 3.74 13.50 24.38
N THR A 491 3.48 12.37 23.74
CA THR A 491 3.93 11.04 24.17
C THR A 491 5.15 10.55 23.38
N SER A 492 5.35 11.06 22.15
CA SER A 492 6.52 10.74 21.33
C SER A 492 7.13 12.00 20.73
N ALA A 493 8.45 12.01 20.50
CA ALA A 493 9.12 13.12 19.85
C ALA A 493 10.34 12.67 19.04
N SER A 494 10.63 13.41 17.97
CA SER A 494 11.78 13.15 17.09
C SER A 494 12.81 14.28 17.08
N GLY A 495 14.04 13.94 16.74
CA GLY A 495 15.18 14.83 16.54
C GLY A 495 15.28 15.32 15.09
N SER A 496 16.51 15.33 14.57
CA SER A 496 16.92 15.99 13.34
C SER A 496 18.07 15.26 12.64
N ASN A 497 18.77 15.94 11.73
CA ASN A 497 20.00 15.43 11.09
C ASN A 497 21.28 15.99 11.77
N TYR A 498 21.25 16.23 13.09
CA TYR A 498 22.35 16.76 13.88
C TYR A 498 22.42 16.16 15.30
N ASP A 499 23.59 16.24 15.96
CA ASP A 499 23.84 15.73 17.33
C ASP A 499 22.81 16.24 18.38
N ASP A 500 21.77 15.45 18.65
CA ASP A 500 20.58 15.87 19.40
C ASP A 500 20.53 15.40 20.85
N THR A 501 19.54 15.89 21.62
CA THR A 501 19.32 15.47 23.01
C THR A 501 17.84 15.36 23.32
N LEU A 502 17.34 14.12 23.45
CA LEU A 502 15.95 13.81 23.76
C LEU A 502 15.84 13.29 25.19
N THR A 503 14.83 13.74 25.93
CA THR A 503 14.50 13.23 27.27
C THR A 503 13.01 12.96 27.38
N GLY A 504 12.65 11.75 27.81
CA GLY A 504 11.26 11.36 28.06
C GLY A 504 10.71 11.91 29.37
N ASP A 505 9.70 11.23 29.96
CA ASP A 505 9.06 11.64 31.21
C ASP A 505 8.91 10.57 32.30
N ALA A 506 7.76 9.91 32.40
CA ALA A 506 7.40 8.88 33.37
C ALA A 506 6.23 7.99 32.88
N ASN A 507 5.98 8.05 31.57
CA ASN A 507 5.05 7.23 30.81
C ASN A 507 5.86 6.57 29.68
N GLY A 508 5.32 5.53 29.03
CA GLY A 508 5.96 4.97 27.83
C GLY A 508 6.09 6.03 26.73
N ASN A 509 7.31 6.32 26.29
CA ASN A 509 7.60 7.32 25.26
C ASN A 509 8.17 6.70 23.97
N GLY A 510 7.88 7.31 22.82
CA GLY A 510 8.58 7.06 21.56
C GLY A 510 9.62 8.14 21.29
N LEU A 511 10.92 7.82 21.23
CA LEU A 511 12.00 8.79 21.04
C LEU A 511 12.91 8.38 19.87
N THR A 512 13.01 9.24 18.85
CA THR A 512 13.77 8.99 17.61
C THR A 512 14.82 10.08 17.41
N GLY A 513 16.11 9.74 17.26
CA GLY A 513 17.18 10.70 16.92
C GLY A 513 17.18 11.10 15.44
N TYR A 514 17.10 10.10 14.55
CA TYR A 514 17.32 10.10 13.09
C TYR A 514 18.78 10.10 12.64
N GLY A 515 19.55 11.17 12.87
CA GLY A 515 20.91 11.23 12.37
C GLY A 515 21.77 12.26 13.07
N GLY A 516 22.91 11.84 13.63
CA GLY A 516 23.66 12.67 14.56
C GLY A 516 24.61 11.84 15.40
N ASN A 517 24.79 12.20 16.66
CA ASN A 517 25.48 11.41 17.67
C ASN A 517 24.70 11.65 18.96
N ASP A 518 23.56 11.00 19.05
CA ASP A 518 22.41 11.52 19.78
C ASP A 518 22.39 11.04 21.23
N SER A 519 21.82 11.87 22.11
CA SER A 519 21.75 11.61 23.55
C SER A 519 20.30 11.43 23.98
N ILE A 520 19.78 10.19 23.89
CA ILE A 520 18.42 9.85 24.29
C ILE A 520 18.42 9.25 25.71
N SER A 521 17.56 9.80 26.58
CA SER A 521 17.34 9.34 27.95
C SER A 521 15.83 9.27 28.21
N ALA A 522 15.20 8.11 28.03
CA ALA A 522 13.75 7.99 28.03
C ALA A 522 13.16 8.18 29.45
N GLY A 523 13.47 7.28 30.38
CA GLY A 523 13.58 7.58 31.81
C GLY A 523 12.87 6.62 32.75
N ALA A 524 11.57 6.38 32.53
CA ALA A 524 10.77 5.45 33.30
C ALA A 524 9.45 5.15 32.58
N GLY A 525 9.32 3.93 32.04
CA GLY A 525 8.19 3.56 31.21
C GLY A 525 8.35 2.17 30.61
N SER A 526 7.72 1.97 29.46
CA SER A 526 8.19 0.98 28.50
C SER A 526 8.41 1.73 27.22
N ASP A 527 9.64 2.20 27.06
CA ASP A 527 10.02 3.21 26.10
C ASP A 527 10.51 2.56 24.79
N ASN A 528 10.20 3.19 23.67
CA ASN A 528 10.64 2.78 22.33
C ASN A 528 11.67 3.80 21.82
N LEU A 529 12.92 3.36 21.68
CA LEU A 529 14.05 4.20 21.30
C LEU A 529 14.55 3.84 19.90
N VAL A 530 14.81 4.86 19.09
CA VAL A 530 15.59 4.80 17.85
C VAL A 530 16.68 5.87 17.97
N GLY A 531 17.94 5.50 17.83
CA GLY A 531 19.02 6.47 17.63
C GLY A 531 18.95 6.98 16.19
N GLY A 532 19.84 6.46 15.36
CA GLY A 532 19.60 6.30 13.92
C GLY A 532 20.90 6.12 13.15
N GLN A 533 21.32 7.14 12.42
CA GLN A 533 22.61 7.19 11.73
C GLN A 533 23.64 8.00 12.53
N GLY A 534 24.40 7.33 13.40
CA GLY A 534 25.22 8.03 14.38
C GLY A 534 26.20 7.21 15.22
N ASN A 535 26.54 7.70 16.41
CA ASN A 535 27.25 6.94 17.43
C ASN A 535 26.59 7.27 18.76
N ASP A 536 25.41 6.70 18.97
CA ASP A 536 24.43 7.27 19.87
C ASP A 536 24.63 6.82 21.32
N THR A 537 24.00 7.52 22.25
CA THR A 537 23.94 7.16 23.67
C THR A 537 22.48 7.07 24.08
N LEU A 538 22.03 5.84 24.30
CA LEU A 538 20.61 5.50 24.43
C LEU A 538 20.40 4.83 25.79
N ASP A 539 19.80 5.57 26.73
CA ASP A 539 19.42 5.11 28.08
C ASP A 539 17.89 4.98 28.15
N GLY A 540 17.38 3.74 28.23
CA GLY A 540 15.95 3.48 28.44
C GLY A 540 15.55 3.95 29.84
N GLY A 541 16.03 3.20 30.83
CA GLY A 541 16.30 3.72 32.18
C GLY A 541 15.62 2.94 33.28
N ALA A 542 14.31 2.71 33.18
CA ALA A 542 13.55 1.99 34.21
C ALA A 542 12.22 1.40 33.69
N ASP A 543 11.96 0.19 34.20
CA ASP A 543 10.86 -0.72 33.87
C ASP A 543 11.15 -1.70 32.70
N SER A 544 10.88 -1.41 31.42
CA SER A 544 11.25 -2.36 30.33
C SER A 544 11.27 -1.71 28.95
N ASP A 545 12.46 -1.45 28.43
CA ASP A 545 12.65 -0.58 27.26
C ASP A 545 13.12 -1.32 26.01
N THR A 546 12.79 -0.79 24.84
CA THR A 546 13.00 -1.42 23.53
C THR A 546 13.77 -0.49 22.59
N ILE A 547 14.90 -0.96 22.07
CA ILE A 547 15.58 -0.29 20.96
C ILE A 547 15.21 -0.90 19.61
N ALA A 548 15.09 -0.08 18.57
CA ALA A 548 14.86 -0.55 17.20
C ALA A 548 15.83 0.07 16.19
N TYR A 549 16.21 -0.71 15.17
CA TYR A 549 17.19 -0.37 14.13
C TYR A 549 16.64 -0.50 12.70
N TRP A 550 15.35 -0.22 12.52
CA TRP A 550 14.65 -0.39 11.24
C TRP A 550 15.15 0.54 10.12
N ASP A 551 15.85 1.61 10.48
CA ASP A 551 16.48 2.62 9.62
C ASP A 551 17.97 2.34 9.33
N ALA A 552 18.56 1.31 9.94
CA ALA A 552 19.97 0.98 9.72
C ALA A 552 20.24 0.60 8.26
N THR A 553 21.25 1.24 7.65
CA THR A 553 21.56 1.14 6.20
C THR A 553 22.25 -0.17 5.79
N SER A 554 22.64 -1.00 6.76
CA SER A 554 23.20 -2.34 6.59
C SER A 554 23.18 -3.09 7.92
N ALA A 555 23.51 -4.39 7.90
CA ALA A 555 23.42 -5.26 9.07
C ALA A 555 24.13 -4.71 10.33
N ILE A 556 23.46 -4.86 11.46
CA ILE A 556 23.91 -4.45 12.80
C ILE A 556 24.26 -5.64 13.69
N THR A 557 25.07 -5.37 14.70
CA THR A 557 25.42 -6.32 15.77
C THR A 557 25.15 -5.65 17.10
N VAL A 558 24.12 -6.11 17.82
CA VAL A 558 23.71 -5.57 19.13
C VAL A 558 24.08 -6.55 20.23
N ASN A 559 24.58 -6.03 21.34
CA ASN A 559 24.84 -6.80 22.56
C ASN A 559 24.40 -6.01 23.80
N LEU A 560 23.22 -6.37 24.33
CA LEU A 560 22.66 -5.74 25.53
C LEU A 560 23.55 -6.01 26.75
N GLY A 561 24.12 -7.21 26.86
CA GLY A 561 25.03 -7.60 27.95
C GLY A 561 26.38 -6.86 28.00
N SER A 562 26.79 -6.17 26.92
CA SER A 562 27.91 -5.21 26.94
C SER A 562 27.51 -3.75 26.77
N GLY A 563 26.24 -3.45 26.53
CA GLY A 563 25.72 -2.08 26.34
C GLY A 563 26.21 -1.45 25.05
N THR A 564 26.16 -2.18 23.93
CA THR A 564 26.76 -1.74 22.65
C THR A 564 25.98 -2.21 21.43
N ALA A 565 25.90 -1.37 20.40
CA ALA A 565 25.63 -1.79 19.03
C ALA A 565 26.79 -1.36 18.10
N THR A 566 26.94 -2.07 16.97
CA THR A 566 27.90 -1.72 15.91
C THR A 566 27.33 -2.12 14.54
N GLY A 567 27.32 -1.26 13.52
CA GLY A 567 26.98 -1.66 12.14
C GLY A 567 26.46 -0.53 11.25
N GLY A 568 25.35 -0.77 10.56
CA GLY A 568 24.70 0.20 9.65
C GLY A 568 23.88 1.32 10.31
N ALA A 569 23.92 1.43 11.64
CA ALA A 569 23.49 2.61 12.41
C ALA A 569 24.73 3.43 12.80
N GLY A 570 25.63 2.80 13.55
CA GLY A 570 27.03 3.18 13.74
C GLY A 570 27.62 2.43 14.93
N ASP A 571 28.37 3.08 15.82
CA ASP A 571 28.96 2.47 17.05
C ASP A 571 28.26 2.99 18.34
N ASP A 572 27.06 2.48 18.65
CA ASP A 572 26.19 3.01 19.71
C ASP A 572 26.47 2.46 21.12
N THR A 573 26.18 3.28 22.13
CA THR A 573 26.26 2.96 23.57
C THR A 573 24.86 2.77 24.15
N LEU A 574 24.56 1.55 24.59
CA LEU A 574 23.25 1.17 25.13
C LEU A 574 23.30 1.06 26.66
N ILE A 575 22.32 1.64 27.33
CA ILE A 575 22.21 1.70 28.78
C ILE A 575 20.76 1.36 29.15
N SER A 576 20.55 0.44 30.10
CA SER A 576 19.21 0.12 30.61
C SER A 576 18.20 -0.24 29.48
N ILE A 577 18.58 -1.15 28.57
CA ILE A 577 17.75 -1.64 27.47
C ILE A 577 17.57 -3.16 27.61
N GLU A 578 16.32 -3.61 27.77
CA GLU A 578 15.98 -5.04 27.92
C GLU A 578 15.59 -5.72 26.60
N ASN A 579 15.14 -4.97 25.60
CA ASN A 579 14.55 -5.51 24.37
C ASN A 579 15.19 -4.89 23.11
N VAL A 580 15.26 -5.65 22.00
CA VAL A 580 15.86 -5.19 20.74
C VAL A 580 15.08 -5.68 19.50
N SER A 581 14.93 -4.78 18.54
CA SER A 581 14.35 -5.00 17.22
C SER A 581 15.40 -4.66 16.14
N GLY A 582 15.65 -5.58 15.21
CA GLY A 582 16.66 -5.46 14.17
C GLY A 582 16.27 -4.57 12.98
N SER A 583 17.04 -4.71 11.91
CA SER A 583 16.96 -3.90 10.69
C SER A 583 16.14 -4.58 9.58
N SER A 584 16.54 -4.41 8.32
CA SER A 584 16.07 -5.22 7.18
C SER A 584 17.18 -6.09 6.56
N PHE A 585 18.27 -6.30 7.32
CA PHE A 585 19.47 -7.02 6.92
C PHE A 585 19.80 -8.17 7.88
N GLY A 586 20.65 -9.10 7.44
CA GLY A 586 21.06 -10.28 8.22
C GLY A 586 21.87 -9.95 9.48
N ASP A 587 21.18 -9.77 10.60
CA ASP A 587 21.68 -9.15 11.83
C ASP A 587 22.28 -10.13 12.84
N THR A 588 22.92 -9.61 13.90
CA THR A 588 23.34 -10.40 15.07
C THR A 588 22.90 -9.73 16.36
N LEU A 589 21.83 -10.25 16.97
CA LEU A 589 21.22 -9.70 18.18
C LEU A 589 21.52 -10.59 19.39
N ILE A 590 22.09 -10.00 20.44
CA ILE A 590 22.52 -10.70 21.65
C ILE A 590 21.94 -10.02 22.90
N GLY A 591 21.11 -10.77 23.63
CA GLY A 591 20.55 -10.39 24.93
C GLY A 591 21.58 -10.37 26.07
N ASP A 592 21.10 -10.42 27.31
CA ASP A 592 21.93 -10.27 28.51
C ASP A 592 21.82 -11.45 29.52
N ALA A 593 21.18 -11.23 30.66
CA ALA A 593 20.91 -12.21 31.71
C ALA A 593 19.60 -11.89 32.47
N ASN A 594 18.77 -11.01 31.90
CA ASN A 594 17.37 -10.81 32.25
C ASN A 594 16.50 -11.60 31.24
N ASN A 595 15.19 -11.35 31.19
CA ASN A 595 14.35 -11.89 30.11
C ASN A 595 14.29 -10.85 28.99
N ASN A 596 14.88 -11.12 27.83
CA ASN A 596 14.88 -10.18 26.71
C ASN A 596 13.76 -10.50 25.69
N GLN A 597 13.19 -9.49 25.03
CA GLN A 597 12.48 -9.68 23.76
C GLN A 597 13.40 -9.31 22.61
N ILE A 598 13.53 -10.20 21.62
CA ILE A 598 14.46 -10.06 20.50
C ILE A 598 13.68 -10.32 19.21
N SER A 599 13.63 -9.32 18.32
CA SER A 599 13.02 -9.42 16.98
C SER A 599 14.10 -9.21 15.92
N GLY A 600 14.29 -10.16 15.01
CA GLY A 600 15.19 -9.99 13.86
C GLY A 600 14.65 -8.97 12.85
N ASN A 601 13.35 -9.09 12.56
CA ASN A 601 12.59 -8.42 11.51
C ASN A 601 12.81 -9.05 10.12
N LEU A 602 13.27 -8.30 9.12
CA LEU A 602 13.55 -8.84 7.78
C LEU A 602 15.05 -9.14 7.69
N GLY A 603 15.43 -10.35 7.32
CA GLY A 603 16.85 -10.71 7.33
C GLY A 603 17.06 -12.21 7.30
N ASN A 604 18.20 -12.69 7.80
CA ASN A 604 18.40 -14.11 8.11
C ASN A 604 19.28 -14.10 9.36
N ASP A 605 18.65 -13.89 10.50
CA ASP A 605 19.34 -13.24 11.60
C ASP A 605 19.98 -14.24 12.55
N THR A 606 20.94 -13.78 13.35
CA THR A 606 21.61 -14.59 14.37
C THR A 606 21.20 -14.08 15.75
N LEU A 607 20.19 -14.71 16.34
CA LEU A 607 19.58 -14.29 17.60
C LEU A 607 20.14 -15.12 18.77
N THR A 608 20.44 -14.47 19.90
CA THR A 608 21.02 -15.12 21.09
C THR A 608 20.39 -14.52 22.34
N GLY A 609 19.73 -15.34 23.17
CA GLY A 609 19.02 -14.85 24.36
C GLY A 609 19.96 -14.54 25.52
N GLY A 610 20.95 -15.41 25.74
CA GLY A 610 21.90 -15.31 26.84
C GLY A 610 21.48 -16.18 28.03
N ALA A 611 20.73 -15.61 28.97
CA ALA A 611 20.36 -16.31 30.21
C ALA A 611 19.08 -15.79 30.88
N GLY A 612 17.92 -15.96 30.24
CA GLY A 612 16.63 -15.60 30.81
C GLY A 612 15.56 -16.67 30.67
N SER A 613 14.41 -16.21 30.19
CA SER A 613 13.28 -16.96 29.66
C SER A 613 12.80 -16.12 28.49
N ASP A 614 13.62 -16.11 27.44
CA ASP A 614 13.68 -15.03 26.45
C ASP A 614 12.60 -15.21 25.38
N THR A 615 12.14 -14.12 24.77
CA THR A 615 11.09 -14.17 23.72
C THR A 615 11.69 -13.78 22.38
N PHE A 616 11.71 -14.72 21.44
CA PHE A 616 12.15 -14.51 20.07
C PHE A 616 10.94 -14.26 19.17
N ARG A 617 10.83 -13.04 18.64
CA ARG A 617 9.89 -12.69 17.58
C ARG A 617 10.56 -12.98 16.23
N ILE A 618 9.87 -13.73 15.38
CA ILE A 618 10.33 -14.15 14.07
C ILE A 618 9.33 -13.73 13.00
N LEU A 619 9.84 -13.44 11.80
CA LEU A 619 9.13 -12.90 10.64
C LEU A 619 8.53 -11.49 10.85
N ALA A 620 8.93 -10.52 10.03
CA ALA A 620 8.37 -9.17 10.08
C ALA A 620 6.94 -9.04 9.49
N GLY A 621 6.50 -10.01 8.67
CA GLY A 621 5.20 -9.94 8.00
C GLY A 621 4.91 -11.14 7.10
N THR A 622 3.81 -11.09 6.35
CA THR A 622 3.36 -12.18 5.45
C THR A 622 4.19 -12.33 4.18
N SER A 623 4.92 -11.28 3.79
CA SER A 623 5.90 -11.27 2.69
C SER A 623 7.27 -11.84 3.09
N ASP A 624 7.50 -12.08 4.38
CA ASP A 624 8.78 -12.55 4.88
C ASP A 624 8.99 -14.05 4.56
N SER A 625 10.25 -14.38 4.26
CA SER A 625 10.75 -15.70 3.90
C SER A 625 12.15 -15.99 4.48
N SER A 626 12.55 -15.20 5.48
CA SER A 626 13.74 -15.38 6.32
C SER A 626 13.75 -16.72 7.07
N ALA A 627 14.93 -17.10 7.58
CA ALA A 627 15.14 -18.31 8.36
C ALA A 627 16.03 -18.02 9.60
N ASP A 628 15.48 -17.31 10.57
CA ASP A 628 16.20 -16.79 11.74
C ASP A 628 16.87 -17.89 12.57
N THR A 629 18.12 -17.68 12.93
CA THR A 629 18.98 -18.67 13.58
C THR A 629 19.22 -18.32 15.04
N ILE A 630 18.42 -18.93 15.92
CA ILE A 630 18.53 -18.75 17.37
C ILE A 630 19.61 -19.70 17.94
N THR A 631 20.63 -19.16 18.61
CA THR A 631 21.88 -19.91 18.87
C THR A 631 21.88 -20.76 20.15
N ASP A 632 21.07 -20.41 21.15
CA ASP A 632 21.15 -20.91 22.53
C ASP A 632 19.81 -21.34 23.18
N PHE A 633 18.71 -21.33 22.41
CA PHE A 633 17.32 -21.53 22.83
C PHE A 633 17.09 -22.63 23.91
N SER A 634 16.62 -22.21 25.08
CA SER A 634 16.41 -23.01 26.28
C SER A 634 15.03 -23.69 26.31
N THR A 635 14.98 -24.98 25.99
CA THR A 635 13.70 -25.75 26.00
C THR A 635 13.14 -26.02 27.40
N GLY A 636 11.81 -25.97 27.56
CA GLY A 636 11.09 -26.39 28.76
C GLY A 636 10.04 -25.39 29.24
N SER A 637 9.30 -25.72 30.29
CA SER A 637 8.20 -24.89 30.81
C SER A 637 8.62 -23.63 31.59
N THR A 638 9.92 -23.32 31.61
CA THR A 638 10.56 -22.14 32.25
C THR A 638 11.82 -21.77 31.48
N GLY A 639 11.74 -21.86 30.16
CA GLY A 639 12.77 -21.42 29.22
C GLY A 639 12.07 -20.78 28.03
N ASP A 640 12.86 -20.44 27.03
CA ASP A 640 12.56 -19.44 26.01
C ASP A 640 11.31 -19.73 25.19
N ILE A 641 10.72 -18.65 24.69
CA ILE A 641 9.48 -18.60 23.93
C ILE A 641 9.85 -18.20 22.50
N LEU A 642 9.55 -19.07 21.54
CA LEU A 642 9.50 -18.69 20.13
C LEU A 642 8.08 -18.22 19.84
N GLU A 643 7.91 -16.95 19.46
CA GLU A 643 6.59 -16.43 19.11
C GLU A 643 6.16 -17.02 17.76
N ILE A 644 4.97 -17.62 17.73
CA ILE A 644 4.37 -18.15 16.49
C ILE A 644 3.36 -17.12 15.98
N PRO A 645 3.67 -16.34 14.91
CA PRO A 645 2.85 -15.23 14.47
C PRO A 645 1.54 -15.71 13.85
N THR A 646 0.46 -15.83 14.63
CA THR A 646 -0.80 -16.37 14.11
C THR A 646 -1.48 -15.51 13.05
N GLY A 647 -1.10 -14.22 12.94
CA GLY A 647 -1.51 -13.33 11.85
C GLY A 647 -0.85 -13.63 10.50
N TYR A 648 0.25 -14.40 10.49
CA TYR A 648 0.92 -14.85 9.26
C TYR A 648 0.06 -15.85 8.45
N PHE A 649 -0.88 -16.54 9.12
CA PHE A 649 -1.62 -17.65 8.55
C PHE A 649 -2.97 -17.23 7.94
N ALA A 650 -3.07 -17.26 6.61
CA ALA A 650 -4.30 -16.96 5.90
C ALA A 650 -5.42 -17.96 6.24
N ASN A 651 -6.63 -17.42 6.51
CA ASN A 651 -7.82 -18.19 6.91
C ASN A 651 -7.67 -19.01 8.21
N PHE A 652 -6.65 -18.74 9.04
CA PHE A 652 -6.41 -19.50 10.27
C PHE A 652 -7.54 -19.30 11.30
N PRO A 653 -8.20 -20.37 11.79
CA PRO A 653 -9.32 -20.20 12.71
C PRO A 653 -8.81 -19.79 14.10
N SER A 654 -9.13 -18.56 14.53
CA SER A 654 -8.72 -17.99 15.82
C SER A 654 -8.88 -18.96 17.01
N GLY A 655 -7.85 -19.03 17.85
CA GLY A 655 -7.77 -19.97 18.99
C GLY A 655 -7.41 -21.42 18.61
N SER A 656 -7.15 -21.72 17.33
CA SER A 656 -6.60 -23.03 16.91
C SER A 656 -5.13 -23.19 17.27
N ASN A 657 -4.61 -24.41 17.11
CA ASN A 657 -3.19 -24.71 17.14
C ASN A 657 -2.67 -24.90 15.69
N PRO A 658 -1.64 -24.16 15.25
CA PRO A 658 -1.13 -24.23 13.87
C PRO A 658 -0.48 -25.58 13.55
N PHE A 659 0.13 -26.25 14.55
CA PHE A 659 0.70 -27.59 14.39
C PHE A 659 -0.37 -28.68 14.17
N SER A 660 -1.59 -28.50 14.69
CA SER A 660 -2.69 -29.46 14.45
C SER A 660 -3.47 -29.18 13.18
N ASN A 661 -3.51 -27.93 12.73
CA ASN A 661 -4.20 -27.54 11.51
C ASN A 661 -3.30 -27.60 10.26
N GLY A 662 -2.01 -27.91 10.41
CA GLY A 662 -1.07 -28.06 9.30
C GLY A 662 -0.44 -26.76 8.79
N TYR A 663 -0.51 -25.68 9.56
CA TYR A 663 0.12 -24.38 9.27
C TYR A 663 1.55 -24.26 9.81
N ALA A 664 1.93 -25.11 10.77
CA ALA A 664 3.27 -25.16 11.35
C ALA A 664 3.74 -26.62 11.54
N ARG A 665 5.05 -26.87 11.47
CA ARG A 665 5.65 -28.18 11.80
C ARG A 665 7.07 -28.02 12.31
N LEU A 666 7.50 -28.95 13.17
CA LEU A 666 8.89 -29.03 13.62
C LEU A 666 9.63 -30.15 12.89
N SER A 667 10.69 -29.82 12.16
CA SER A 667 11.63 -30.77 11.56
C SER A 667 12.96 -30.81 12.34
N GLN A 668 13.80 -31.81 12.10
CA GLN A 668 15.10 -31.95 12.78
C GLN A 668 16.20 -32.13 11.73
N SER A 669 17.15 -31.20 11.68
CA SER A 669 18.26 -31.18 10.74
C SER A 669 19.58 -31.27 11.50
N GLY A 670 20.18 -32.47 11.53
CA GLY A 670 21.37 -32.73 12.33
C GLY A 670 21.08 -32.58 13.83
N THR A 671 21.72 -31.59 14.46
CA THR A 671 21.51 -31.19 15.86
C THR A 671 20.47 -30.09 16.04
N ASN A 672 20.00 -29.46 14.96
CA ASN A 672 19.15 -28.27 15.02
C ASN A 672 17.69 -28.64 14.76
N THR A 673 16.77 -27.90 15.38
CA THR A 673 15.34 -27.99 15.08
C THR A 673 14.96 -26.88 14.11
N LEU A 674 14.17 -27.20 13.08
CA LEU A 674 13.61 -26.20 12.17
C LEU A 674 12.12 -26.05 12.47
N LEU A 675 11.66 -24.81 12.63
CA LEU A 675 10.25 -24.47 12.52
C LEU A 675 9.96 -24.18 11.06
N ASP A 676 9.16 -25.04 10.41
CA ASP A 676 8.65 -24.75 9.08
C ASP A 676 7.21 -24.24 9.17
N LEU A 677 6.91 -23.12 8.50
CA LEU A 677 5.59 -22.47 8.48
C LEU A 677 4.99 -22.47 7.06
N ASP A 678 3.68 -22.65 7.00
CA ASP A 678 2.86 -22.74 5.79
C ASP A 678 1.76 -21.64 5.86
N PRO A 679 1.91 -20.53 5.11
CA PRO A 679 1.03 -19.35 5.24
C PRO A 679 -0.42 -19.59 4.81
N ASP A 680 -0.69 -20.29 3.70
CA ASP A 680 -2.06 -20.58 3.24
C ASP A 680 -2.56 -22.00 3.62
N GLY A 681 -1.69 -22.81 4.22
CA GLY A 681 -2.03 -24.03 4.94
C GLY A 681 -2.24 -25.26 4.04
N PRO A 682 -2.64 -26.41 4.60
CA PRO A 682 -2.58 -27.71 3.90
C PRO A 682 -3.61 -27.88 2.75
N THR A 683 -4.38 -26.85 2.44
CA THR A 683 -5.30 -26.77 1.28
C THR A 683 -4.94 -25.64 0.31
N GLY A 684 -3.91 -24.86 0.62
CA GLY A 684 -3.43 -23.74 -0.16
C GLY A 684 -2.54 -24.13 -1.34
N SER A 685 -1.80 -23.14 -1.81
CA SER A 685 -0.94 -23.16 -2.98
C SER A 685 0.53 -22.90 -2.65
N LEU A 686 0.81 -22.27 -1.51
CA LEU A 686 2.15 -22.01 -1.03
C LEU A 686 2.72 -23.31 -0.40
N ALA A 687 3.97 -23.25 0.02
CA ALA A 687 4.67 -24.38 0.58
C ALA A 687 5.38 -23.98 1.87
N PHE A 688 5.47 -24.93 2.79
CA PHE A 688 6.29 -24.82 3.99
C PHE A 688 7.71 -24.31 3.69
N HIS A 689 8.01 -23.09 4.11
CA HIS A 689 9.37 -22.55 4.24
C HIS A 689 9.85 -22.75 5.69
N THR A 690 11.15 -22.65 5.95
CA THR A 690 11.69 -22.66 7.31
C THR A 690 11.78 -21.23 7.83
N ALA A 691 10.99 -20.88 8.84
CA ALA A 691 10.96 -19.54 9.44
C ALA A 691 12.01 -19.37 10.55
N ALA A 692 12.37 -20.46 11.25
CA ALA A 692 13.37 -20.39 12.31
C ALA A 692 14.19 -21.69 12.48
N ILE A 693 15.44 -21.51 12.89
CA ILE A 693 16.48 -22.53 13.08
C ILE A 693 16.97 -22.47 14.53
N LEU A 694 16.43 -23.35 15.38
CA LEU A 694 16.87 -23.49 16.76
C LEU A 694 18.15 -24.34 16.81
N GLN A 695 19.30 -23.71 17.01
CA GLN A 695 20.58 -24.40 17.02
C GLN A 695 20.69 -25.37 18.21
N ASN A 696 21.22 -26.57 17.96
CA ASN A 696 21.48 -27.60 18.97
C ASN A 696 20.26 -28.10 19.80
N VAL A 697 19.05 -27.65 19.48
CA VAL A 697 17.80 -28.09 20.11
C VAL A 697 17.32 -29.42 19.50
N ASP A 698 17.07 -30.40 20.37
CA ASP A 698 16.27 -31.60 20.04
C ASP A 698 14.79 -31.25 20.14
N LYS A 699 14.03 -31.37 19.05
CA LYS A 699 12.62 -30.97 18.98
C LYS A 699 11.71 -31.72 19.94
N ASN A 700 12.14 -32.87 20.45
CA ASN A 700 11.37 -33.66 21.42
C ASN A 700 11.40 -33.05 22.83
N ASN A 701 12.25 -32.03 23.08
CA ASN A 701 12.30 -31.28 24.33
C ASN A 701 11.40 -30.03 24.33
N LEU A 702 10.97 -29.56 23.16
CA LEU A 702 10.07 -28.40 23.03
C LEU A 702 8.69 -28.75 23.57
N VAL A 703 8.17 -27.91 24.45
CA VAL A 703 6.81 -28.01 24.99
C VAL A 703 5.98 -26.80 24.53
N ALA A 704 4.66 -26.87 24.70
CA ALA A 704 3.75 -25.80 24.31
C ALA A 704 4.14 -24.40 24.86
N ALA A 705 4.75 -24.34 26.06
CA ALA A 705 5.24 -23.09 26.64
C ALA A 705 6.35 -22.40 25.81
N ASN A 706 7.12 -23.16 25.02
CA ASN A 706 8.18 -22.62 24.16
C ASN A 706 7.67 -22.09 22.80
N LEU A 707 6.36 -22.19 22.53
CA LEU A 707 5.77 -22.03 21.19
C LEU A 707 4.42 -21.30 21.29
N SER A 708 4.38 -20.12 21.93
CA SER A 708 3.15 -19.33 22.19
C SER A 708 1.97 -20.09 22.83
N GLY A 709 2.20 -21.21 23.53
CA GLY A 709 1.16 -22.07 24.09
C GLY A 709 0.66 -23.18 23.16
N PHE A 710 1.21 -23.32 21.95
CA PHE A 710 0.80 -24.33 20.97
C PHE A 710 1.58 -25.65 21.12
N ASP A 711 0.86 -26.74 21.38
CA ASP A 711 1.45 -28.10 21.47
C ASP A 711 1.91 -28.60 20.08
N PRO A 712 3.22 -28.84 19.85
CA PRO A 712 3.72 -29.29 18.55
C PRO A 712 3.40 -30.76 18.24
N VAL A 713 2.88 -31.53 19.20
CA VAL A 713 2.57 -32.97 19.04
C VAL A 713 1.08 -33.18 18.77
N ALA A 714 0.63 -32.60 17.66
CA ALA A 714 -0.74 -32.74 17.16
C ALA A 714 -1.22 -34.22 17.14
N GLY A 715 -2.22 -34.52 17.98
CA GLY A 715 -2.81 -35.85 18.10
C GLY A 715 -2.36 -36.69 19.30
N SER A 716 -1.46 -36.19 20.16
CA SER A 716 -1.06 -36.87 21.40
C SER A 716 -1.14 -35.98 22.65
N SER A 717 -2.28 -35.33 22.87
CA SER A 717 -2.59 -34.77 24.19
C SER A 717 -2.53 -35.90 25.23
N THR A 718 -1.57 -35.81 26.15
CA THR A 718 -1.34 -36.87 27.15
C THR A 718 -2.59 -36.99 28.02
N PRO A 719 -3.36 -38.09 27.94
CA PRO A 719 -4.75 -38.08 28.35
C PRO A 719 -4.87 -37.81 29.85
N THR A 720 -5.78 -36.90 30.23
CA THR A 720 -5.91 -36.45 31.62
C THR A 720 -6.82 -37.38 32.40
N LEU A 721 -6.37 -37.74 33.60
CA LEU A 721 -7.12 -38.54 34.58
C LEU A 721 -7.93 -37.62 35.49
N ALA A 722 -9.25 -37.84 35.52
CA ALA A 722 -10.17 -37.07 36.34
C ALA A 722 -11.23 -37.98 36.99
N LEU A 723 -11.61 -37.67 38.23
CA LEU A 723 -12.80 -38.24 38.88
C LEU A 723 -14.05 -37.62 38.25
N SER A 724 -15.09 -38.42 38.00
CA SER A 724 -16.36 -37.90 37.49
C SER A 724 -16.98 -36.91 38.49
N PRO A 725 -17.56 -35.78 38.02
CA PRO A 725 -18.34 -34.86 38.86
C PRO A 725 -19.69 -35.48 39.23
N VAL A 726 -19.67 -36.40 40.18
CA VAL A 726 -20.84 -37.11 40.72
C VAL A 726 -20.95 -36.83 42.22
N VAL A 727 -22.18 -36.62 42.69
CA VAL A 727 -22.48 -36.49 44.11
C VAL A 727 -22.32 -37.87 44.78
N ASN A 728 -21.14 -38.10 45.38
CA ASN A 728 -20.76 -39.38 46.00
C ASN A 728 -21.40 -39.53 47.39
N LEU A 729 -22.73 -39.65 47.40
CA LEU A 729 -23.59 -39.76 48.58
C LEU A 729 -24.09 -41.20 48.75
N ILE A 730 -23.95 -41.77 49.95
CA ILE A 730 -24.47 -43.10 50.27
C ILE A 730 -24.98 -43.15 51.72
N ALA A 731 -26.06 -43.89 51.96
CA ALA A 731 -26.48 -44.20 53.33
C ALA A 731 -25.62 -45.34 53.90
N GLU A 732 -25.26 -45.29 55.19
CA GLU A 732 -24.43 -46.33 55.82
C GLU A 732 -25.13 -47.71 55.83
N GLY A 733 -26.43 -47.74 56.16
CA GLY A 733 -27.25 -48.94 56.30
C GLY A 733 -26.99 -49.73 57.59
N ASN A 734 -28.05 -50.21 58.21
CA ASN A 734 -28.07 -50.76 59.59
C ASN A 734 -27.08 -51.90 59.96
N THR A 735 -26.45 -52.60 59.01
CA THR A 735 -25.42 -53.61 59.27
C THR A 735 -24.57 -53.91 58.03
N GLY A 736 -23.25 -53.99 58.20
CA GLY A 736 -22.35 -54.66 57.25
C GLY A 736 -21.47 -53.68 56.49
N SER A 737 -21.42 -53.81 55.16
CA SER A 737 -20.67 -52.87 54.31
C SER A 737 -21.31 -52.67 52.94
N GLN A 738 -21.45 -51.43 52.50
CA GLN A 738 -21.94 -51.03 51.18
C GLN A 738 -20.80 -50.46 50.32
N SER A 739 -20.88 -50.60 48.99
CA SER A 739 -19.81 -50.19 48.07
C SER A 739 -20.11 -48.83 47.45
N LEU A 740 -19.42 -47.78 47.90
CA LEU A 740 -19.41 -46.49 47.21
C LEU A 740 -18.36 -46.53 46.09
N ASN A 741 -18.80 -46.26 44.86
CA ASN A 741 -17.96 -46.41 43.66
C ASN A 741 -17.61 -45.04 43.08
N PHE A 742 -16.32 -44.69 43.11
CA PHE A 742 -15.79 -43.49 42.47
C PHE A 742 -15.35 -43.83 41.04
N THR A 743 -15.84 -43.09 40.04
CA THR A 743 -15.45 -43.29 38.64
C THR A 743 -14.28 -42.38 38.27
N VAL A 744 -13.22 -42.96 37.71
CA VAL A 744 -12.07 -42.27 37.12
C VAL A 744 -12.13 -42.44 35.60
N ASN A 745 -12.01 -41.34 34.85
CA ASN A 745 -11.99 -41.32 33.40
C ASN A 745 -10.65 -40.81 32.87
N LEU A 746 -10.34 -41.19 31.64
CA LEU A 746 -9.34 -40.56 30.78
C LEU A 746 -10.05 -39.64 29.77
N SER A 747 -9.47 -38.48 29.46
CA SER A 747 -10.00 -37.57 28.42
C SER A 747 -9.99 -38.18 27.02
N ALA A 748 -9.06 -39.10 26.74
CA ALA A 748 -8.95 -39.82 25.47
C ALA A 748 -8.44 -41.26 25.67
N ALA A 749 -8.65 -42.12 24.67
CA ALA A 749 -8.22 -43.51 24.71
C ALA A 749 -6.71 -43.64 24.49
N ALA A 750 -5.98 -44.07 25.52
CA ALA A 750 -4.53 -44.26 25.43
C ALA A 750 -4.15 -45.47 24.55
N ALA A 751 -3.11 -45.31 23.73
CA ALA A 751 -2.55 -46.38 22.89
C ALA A 751 -1.67 -47.39 23.67
N SER A 752 -1.42 -47.15 24.95
CA SER A 752 -0.64 -47.99 25.86
C SER A 752 -1.28 -48.03 27.25
N THR A 753 -0.80 -48.92 28.13
CA THR A 753 -1.34 -49.06 29.48
C THR A 753 -1.08 -47.83 30.33
N VAL A 754 -2.14 -47.25 30.88
CA VAL A 754 -2.08 -46.14 31.85
C VAL A 754 -2.20 -46.70 33.27
N THR A 755 -1.53 -46.06 34.23
CA THR A 755 -1.71 -46.34 35.66
C THR A 755 -1.81 -45.06 36.49
N VAL A 756 -2.50 -45.12 37.63
CA VAL A 756 -2.57 -44.04 38.62
C VAL A 756 -2.79 -44.62 40.01
N ASN A 757 -2.15 -44.04 41.03
CA ASN A 757 -2.36 -44.43 42.41
C ASN A 757 -3.56 -43.68 43.01
N TYR A 758 -4.33 -44.35 43.87
CA TYR A 758 -5.42 -43.77 44.63
C TYR A 758 -5.29 -44.09 46.11
N ALA A 759 -5.72 -43.16 46.95
CA ALA A 759 -5.84 -43.36 48.40
C ALA A 759 -7.06 -42.65 48.96
N THR A 760 -7.68 -43.25 49.97
CA THR A 760 -8.70 -42.61 50.80
C THR A 760 -8.05 -41.95 52.03
N ALA A 761 -8.63 -40.84 52.48
CA ALA A 761 -8.21 -40.13 53.69
C ALA A 761 -9.41 -39.66 54.50
N ASP A 762 -9.30 -39.79 55.83
CA ASP A 762 -10.32 -39.43 56.82
C ASP A 762 -10.74 -37.96 56.67
N GLY A 763 -12.00 -37.65 56.97
CA GLY A 763 -12.53 -36.28 56.96
C GLY A 763 -13.15 -35.95 58.31
N THR A 764 -14.46 -36.10 58.41
CA THR A 764 -15.12 -36.33 59.71
C THR A 764 -15.27 -37.85 59.94
N ALA A 765 -15.62 -38.60 58.89
CA ALA A 765 -15.62 -40.05 58.89
C ALA A 765 -14.19 -40.59 59.05
N THR A 766 -14.06 -41.63 59.86
CA THR A 766 -12.81 -42.25 60.29
C THR A 766 -12.74 -43.71 59.82
N ALA A 767 -11.67 -44.05 59.11
CA ALA A 767 -11.51 -45.39 58.57
C ALA A 767 -11.34 -46.46 59.67
N GLY A 768 -12.11 -47.55 59.55
CA GLY A 768 -12.22 -48.62 60.54
C GLY A 768 -13.42 -48.47 61.48
N SER A 769 -14.08 -47.31 61.47
CA SER A 769 -15.41 -47.10 62.04
C SER A 769 -16.45 -47.09 60.91
N ASP A 770 -16.37 -46.10 60.03
CA ASP A 770 -17.50 -45.73 59.14
C ASP A 770 -17.20 -46.05 57.66
N TYR A 771 -15.93 -46.28 57.32
CA TYR A 771 -15.53 -46.86 56.04
C TYR A 771 -14.22 -47.66 56.17
N THR A 772 -13.87 -48.45 55.15
CA THR A 772 -12.60 -49.21 55.12
C THR A 772 -11.55 -48.48 54.28
N VAL A 773 -10.31 -48.36 54.78
CA VAL A 773 -9.19 -47.77 54.02
C VAL A 773 -9.02 -48.48 52.67
N THR A 774 -9.34 -47.78 51.60
CA THR A 774 -9.10 -48.18 50.21
C THR A 774 -7.91 -47.39 49.67
N ASN A 775 -6.87 -48.09 49.20
CA ASN A 775 -5.77 -47.54 48.42
C ASN A 775 -5.21 -48.59 47.45
N GLY A 776 -4.49 -48.15 46.42
CA GLY A 776 -3.87 -49.03 45.43
C GLY A 776 -3.53 -48.32 44.12
N THR A 777 -3.24 -49.11 43.08
CA THR A 777 -3.01 -48.62 41.72
C THR A 777 -4.15 -49.04 40.81
N LEU A 778 -4.79 -48.08 40.14
CA LEU A 778 -5.76 -48.30 39.09
C LEU A 778 -5.01 -48.38 37.75
N SER A 779 -5.37 -49.33 36.88
CA SER A 779 -4.73 -49.52 35.58
C SER A 779 -5.76 -49.64 34.46
N PHE A 780 -5.55 -48.88 33.39
CA PHE A 780 -6.31 -48.90 32.14
C PHE A 780 -5.43 -49.56 31.08
N ALA A 781 -5.92 -50.62 30.45
CA ALA A 781 -5.31 -51.18 29.25
C ALA A 781 -5.51 -50.23 28.06
N ALA A 782 -4.72 -50.42 27.00
CA ALA A 782 -4.85 -49.63 25.78
C ALA A 782 -6.31 -49.68 25.26
N GLY A 783 -6.88 -48.51 24.99
CA GLY A 783 -8.29 -48.36 24.57
C GLY A 783 -9.34 -48.24 25.69
N GLU A 784 -9.00 -48.46 26.97
CA GLU A 784 -9.95 -48.25 28.08
C GLU A 784 -9.97 -46.78 28.53
N ILE A 785 -11.16 -46.17 28.67
CA ILE A 785 -11.31 -44.75 29.03
C ILE A 785 -12.00 -44.47 30.39
N SER A 786 -12.55 -45.48 31.07
CA SER A 786 -13.24 -45.29 32.36
C SER A 786 -13.16 -46.53 33.24
N LYS A 787 -12.91 -46.35 34.54
CA LYS A 787 -12.88 -47.42 35.56
C LYS A 787 -13.37 -46.92 36.92
N THR A 788 -13.77 -47.84 37.79
CA THR A 788 -14.27 -47.53 39.14
C THR A 788 -13.34 -48.01 40.25
N ILE A 789 -13.29 -47.24 41.34
CA ILE A 789 -12.65 -47.56 42.61
C ILE A 789 -13.77 -47.78 43.63
N ALA A 790 -13.80 -48.95 44.26
CA ALA A 790 -14.80 -49.31 45.28
C ALA A 790 -14.26 -49.03 46.68
N VAL A 791 -15.00 -48.23 47.46
CA VAL A 791 -14.73 -47.97 48.88
C VAL A 791 -15.85 -48.63 49.70
N PRO A 792 -15.55 -49.61 50.57
CA PRO A 792 -16.54 -50.17 51.49
C PRO A 792 -16.85 -49.15 52.59
N VAL A 793 -18.03 -48.53 52.53
CA VAL A 793 -18.65 -47.85 53.67
C VAL A 793 -19.16 -48.93 54.63
N LEU A 794 -18.86 -48.77 55.91
CA LEU A 794 -19.32 -49.63 56.99
C LEU A 794 -20.64 -49.07 57.52
N GLY A 795 -21.51 -49.94 58.04
CA GLY A 795 -22.80 -49.49 58.58
C GLY A 795 -23.16 -50.22 59.86
N ASP A 796 -23.56 -49.45 60.88
CA ASP A 796 -24.05 -49.97 62.16
C ASP A 796 -25.40 -49.36 62.58
N THR A 797 -25.63 -49.11 63.86
CA THR A 797 -26.92 -48.66 64.42
C THR A 797 -26.74 -47.49 65.41
N THR A 798 -25.76 -46.61 65.15
CA THR A 798 -25.36 -45.51 66.03
C THR A 798 -25.79 -44.19 65.42
N ILE A 799 -26.78 -43.51 66.01
CA ILE A 799 -27.28 -42.24 65.48
C ILE A 799 -26.19 -41.16 65.56
N GLU A 800 -25.72 -40.70 64.39
CA GLU A 800 -24.66 -39.71 64.22
C GLU A 800 -25.00 -38.60 63.19
N SER A 801 -24.00 -37.81 62.80
CA SER A 801 -24.10 -36.81 61.74
C SER A 801 -24.06 -37.45 60.34
N SER A 802 -24.35 -36.70 59.29
CA SER A 802 -23.83 -37.11 57.96
C SER A 802 -22.35 -36.71 57.89
N GLU A 803 -21.50 -37.70 57.64
CA GLU A 803 -20.05 -37.65 57.78
C GLU A 803 -19.36 -37.62 56.40
N THR A 804 -18.07 -37.25 56.35
CA THR A 804 -17.32 -37.13 55.07
C THR A 804 -15.93 -37.75 55.11
N PHE A 805 -15.49 -38.29 53.97
CA PHE A 805 -14.11 -38.70 53.70
C PHE A 805 -13.71 -38.31 52.27
N THR A 806 -12.43 -38.41 51.91
CA THR A 806 -11.93 -38.08 50.57
C THR A 806 -11.26 -39.26 49.87
N LEU A 807 -11.30 -39.26 48.54
CA LEU A 807 -10.48 -40.11 47.67
C LEU A 807 -9.65 -39.23 46.74
N THR A 808 -8.33 -39.42 46.72
CA THR A 808 -7.40 -38.61 45.91
C THR A 808 -6.56 -39.48 44.97
N LEU A 809 -6.37 -39.00 43.74
CA LEU A 809 -5.50 -39.57 42.71
C LEU A 809 -4.09 -38.98 42.77
N SER A 810 -3.07 -39.79 42.49
CA SER A 810 -1.65 -39.37 42.52
C SER A 810 -0.78 -40.27 41.63
N SER A 811 0.45 -39.83 41.35
CA SER A 811 1.48 -40.64 40.67
C SER A 811 0.99 -41.32 39.37
N PRO A 812 0.48 -40.57 38.37
CA PRO A 812 0.08 -41.16 37.10
C PRO A 812 1.29 -41.63 36.29
N SER A 813 1.07 -42.53 35.35
CA SER A 813 2.04 -42.94 34.33
C SER A 813 1.31 -43.30 33.04
N GLY A 814 1.75 -42.72 31.92
CA GLY A 814 1.05 -42.79 30.63
C GLY A 814 -0.13 -41.80 30.48
N ALA A 815 -0.31 -40.92 31.46
CA ALA A 815 -1.40 -39.95 31.55
C ALA A 815 -0.98 -38.76 32.43
N ALA A 816 -1.68 -37.64 32.29
CA ALA A 816 -1.57 -36.49 33.18
C ALA A 816 -2.67 -36.54 34.25
N LEU A 817 -2.58 -35.71 35.29
CA LEU A 817 -3.70 -35.46 36.21
C LEU A 817 -4.51 -34.25 35.72
N GLY A 818 -5.83 -34.39 35.66
CA GLY A 818 -6.74 -33.27 35.35
C GLY A 818 -7.20 -32.50 36.60
N SER A 819 -8.08 -31.52 36.45
CA SER A 819 -8.48 -30.63 37.56
C SER A 819 -9.25 -31.33 38.69
N ALA A 820 -9.94 -32.44 38.42
CA ALA A 820 -10.75 -33.19 39.39
C ALA A 820 -10.00 -34.41 39.96
N ILE A 821 -8.90 -34.18 40.68
CA ILE A 821 -8.05 -35.26 41.25
C ILE A 821 -8.42 -35.70 42.66
N SER A 822 -9.30 -34.98 43.34
CA SER A 822 -9.83 -35.37 44.64
C SER A 822 -11.35 -35.24 44.65
N ALA A 823 -12.03 -36.22 45.26
CA ALA A 823 -13.47 -36.19 45.44
C ALA A 823 -13.82 -36.46 46.90
N THR A 824 -14.65 -35.60 47.48
CA THR A 824 -15.29 -35.84 48.77
C THR A 824 -16.48 -36.78 48.58
N ALA A 825 -16.60 -37.75 49.48
CA ALA A 825 -17.79 -38.57 49.66
C ALA A 825 -18.51 -38.18 50.96
N THR A 826 -19.82 -38.45 51.00
CA THR A 826 -20.66 -38.21 52.17
C THR A 826 -21.40 -39.48 52.54
N ILE A 827 -21.17 -39.93 53.78
CA ILE A 827 -21.90 -41.02 54.43
C ILE A 827 -23.10 -40.38 55.13
N VAL A 828 -24.29 -40.91 54.88
CA VAL A 828 -25.55 -40.39 55.45
C VAL A 828 -26.03 -41.38 56.50
N ASN A 829 -26.05 -40.94 57.77
CA ASN A 829 -26.85 -41.58 58.82
C ASN A 829 -28.30 -41.77 58.30
N ASP A 830 -28.71 -43.01 58.04
CA ASP A 830 -30.11 -43.38 57.78
C ASP A 830 -30.86 -43.81 59.06
N ASP A 831 -30.16 -43.84 60.19
CA ASP A 831 -30.66 -44.23 61.49
C ASP A 831 -31.58 -43.18 62.15
N GLN A 832 -32.69 -43.63 62.74
CA GLN A 832 -33.79 -42.77 63.16
C GLN A 832 -34.23 -42.99 64.61
N SER A 833 -34.21 -41.92 65.41
CA SER A 833 -34.90 -41.89 66.70
C SER A 833 -36.43 -41.91 66.52
N ALA A 834 -37.06 -43.03 66.87
CA ALA A 834 -38.47 -43.29 66.63
C ALA A 834 -39.43 -42.25 67.25
N THR A 835 -40.36 -41.73 66.44
CA THR A 835 -41.39 -40.76 66.86
C THR A 835 -42.80 -41.20 66.42
N VAL A 836 -43.81 -41.01 67.28
CA VAL A 836 -45.18 -41.53 67.08
C VAL A 836 -46.11 -40.50 66.41
N SER A 837 -46.87 -40.93 65.41
CA SER A 837 -47.81 -40.09 64.65
C SER A 837 -49.28 -40.29 65.04
N TYR A 838 -50.12 -39.27 64.78
CA TYR A 838 -51.58 -39.35 64.86
C TYR A 838 -52.22 -38.54 63.71
N THR A 839 -53.31 -39.04 63.12
CA THR A 839 -53.78 -38.61 61.78
C THR A 839 -55.19 -38.03 61.79
N VAL A 840 -55.44 -36.99 60.99
CA VAL A 840 -56.78 -36.54 60.57
C VAL A 840 -56.76 -36.16 59.07
N PRO A 841 -57.64 -36.72 58.20
CA PRO A 841 -57.65 -36.45 56.75
C PRO A 841 -58.82 -35.56 56.28
N GLY A 842 -58.71 -34.86 55.12
CA GLY A 842 -59.86 -34.11 54.55
C GLY A 842 -59.69 -33.21 53.31
N THR A 843 -59.40 -33.76 52.12
CA THR A 843 -59.90 -33.39 50.75
C THR A 843 -60.33 -31.96 50.31
N ARG A 844 -59.89 -31.60 49.08
CA ARG A 844 -60.57 -30.79 47.99
C ARG A 844 -60.78 -29.26 48.11
N GLY A 845 -60.41 -28.53 47.03
CA GLY A 845 -61.40 -27.77 46.22
C GLY A 845 -61.12 -26.30 45.82
N ASP A 846 -60.75 -26.11 44.55
CA ASP A 846 -61.30 -25.13 43.57
C ASP A 846 -61.13 -23.57 43.66
N ASP A 847 -61.16 -22.94 42.47
CA ASP A 847 -61.54 -21.56 42.06
C ASP A 847 -60.61 -20.29 42.02
N PHE A 848 -60.05 -20.01 40.81
CA PHE A 848 -60.47 -18.99 39.81
C PHE A 848 -60.22 -17.44 39.97
N LEU A 849 -59.84 -16.82 38.82
CA LEU A 849 -59.93 -15.39 38.35
C LEU A 849 -58.74 -14.38 38.38
N LEU A 850 -58.64 -13.65 37.26
CA LEU A 850 -57.90 -12.39 36.95
C LEU A 850 -58.92 -11.20 36.96
N PRO A 851 -58.58 -9.87 36.96
CA PRO A 851 -57.98 -9.19 35.77
C PRO A 851 -57.18 -7.84 35.93
N SER A 852 -56.30 -7.59 34.96
CA SER A 852 -55.89 -6.31 34.30
C SER A 852 -55.90 -4.91 34.98
N GLY A 853 -54.72 -4.24 34.97
CA GLY A 853 -54.47 -3.07 34.09
C GLY A 853 -54.40 -1.62 34.65
N GLY A 854 -53.38 -0.84 34.23
CA GLY A 854 -53.48 0.63 34.04
C GLY A 854 -52.51 1.59 34.78
N ASN A 855 -51.42 1.99 34.09
CA ASN A 855 -50.61 3.23 34.17
C ASN A 855 -50.67 4.18 35.41
N LYS A 856 -49.49 4.58 35.96
CA LYS A 856 -48.92 5.98 35.87
C LYS A 856 -47.64 6.27 36.72
N TYR A 857 -46.64 6.86 36.05
CA TYR A 857 -45.70 7.93 36.43
C TYR A 857 -44.77 7.91 37.68
N PHE A 858 -43.48 8.14 37.37
CA PHE A 858 -42.43 8.96 38.03
C PHE A 858 -41.91 8.64 39.45
N GLY A 859 -40.58 8.74 39.57
CA GLY A 859 -39.83 8.95 40.83
C GLY A 859 -38.68 7.96 41.02
N GLY A 860 -37.44 8.36 40.71
CA GLY A 860 -36.23 7.55 40.93
C GLY A 860 -35.38 8.06 42.11
N GLY A 861 -34.32 7.31 42.43
CA GLY A 861 -33.22 7.71 43.33
C GLY A 861 -33.00 6.78 44.53
N GLY A 862 -31.72 6.49 44.82
CA GLY A 862 -31.28 5.83 46.05
C GLY A 862 -30.83 4.38 45.88
N SER A 863 -29.52 4.20 45.77
CA SER A 863 -28.82 2.91 45.89
C SER A 863 -28.79 2.38 47.34
N ASP A 864 -28.58 1.07 47.52
CA ASP A 864 -27.34 0.54 48.13
C ASP A 864 -27.36 -0.99 48.32
N THR A 865 -26.15 -1.56 48.39
CA THR A 865 -25.71 -2.97 48.40
C THR A 865 -26.07 -3.73 49.72
N TYR A 866 -25.88 -5.05 49.95
CA TYR A 866 -24.76 -5.96 49.59
C TYR A 866 -25.05 -7.47 49.87
N ILE A 867 -24.20 -8.36 49.30
CA ILE A 867 -23.67 -9.65 49.85
C ILE A 867 -24.45 -10.99 49.67
N VAL A 868 -23.87 -11.87 48.82
CA VAL A 868 -23.55 -13.34 49.00
C VAL A 868 -24.71 -14.34 49.23
N SER A 869 -24.81 -15.50 48.56
CA SER A 869 -24.08 -16.08 47.40
C SER A 869 -24.93 -17.16 46.71
N PRO A 870 -24.62 -17.57 45.47
CA PRO A 870 -25.40 -18.57 44.73
C PRO A 870 -25.04 -20.01 45.13
N HIS A 871 -26.06 -20.88 45.15
CA HIS A 871 -25.90 -22.29 44.81
C HIS A 871 -26.74 -22.59 43.55
N THR A 872 -26.12 -23.26 42.59
CA THR A 872 -26.68 -23.49 41.26
C THR A 872 -27.70 -24.63 41.24
N LEU A 873 -28.75 -24.46 40.43
CA LEU A 873 -29.59 -25.57 39.96
C LEU A 873 -29.60 -25.57 38.44
N SER A 874 -28.66 -26.33 37.86
CA SER A 874 -28.72 -26.70 36.45
C SER A 874 -29.74 -27.82 36.27
N GLY A 875 -30.60 -27.70 35.25
CA GLY A 875 -31.66 -28.66 34.98
C GLY A 875 -32.48 -28.27 33.76
N ALA A 876 -32.02 -28.70 32.58
CA ALA A 876 -32.69 -28.40 31.32
C ALA A 876 -34.09 -29.02 31.24
N ILE A 877 -35.10 -28.21 30.92
CA ILE A 877 -36.46 -28.66 30.63
C ILE A 877 -36.73 -28.50 29.14
N THR A 878 -36.90 -29.62 28.43
CA THR A 878 -37.32 -29.61 27.02
C THR A 878 -38.81 -29.25 26.91
N ALA A 879 -39.14 -28.19 26.17
CA ALA A 879 -40.50 -27.85 25.79
C ALA A 879 -40.61 -27.72 24.26
N LYS A 880 -41.70 -28.25 23.70
CA LYS A 880 -42.00 -28.20 22.26
C LYS A 880 -43.31 -27.45 22.04
N ILE A 881 -43.31 -26.52 21.09
CA ILE A 881 -44.54 -25.91 20.56
C ILE A 881 -44.59 -26.19 19.06
N THR A 882 -45.80 -26.47 18.58
CA THR A 882 -46.17 -26.58 17.16
C THR A 882 -47.30 -25.58 16.94
N ASP A 883 -47.37 -24.94 15.77
CA ASP A 883 -48.62 -24.35 15.30
C ASP A 883 -48.81 -24.57 13.79
N THR A 884 -49.99 -24.21 13.28
CA THR A 884 -50.62 -24.83 12.11
C THR A 884 -51.46 -23.82 11.33
N GLU A 885 -51.10 -23.60 10.06
CA GLU A 885 -51.92 -22.97 8.98
C GLU A 885 -52.62 -21.62 9.28
N GLY A 886 -52.08 -20.49 8.78
CA GLY A 886 -52.86 -19.26 8.65
C GLY A 886 -52.08 -17.98 8.33
N SER A 887 -52.09 -17.53 7.08
CA SER A 887 -51.40 -16.31 6.63
C SER A 887 -52.09 -15.01 7.11
N ASN A 888 -51.31 -14.01 7.54
CA ASN A 888 -51.10 -12.76 6.76
C ASN A 888 -50.30 -11.66 7.50
N VAL A 889 -49.30 -11.11 6.79
CA VAL A 889 -49.06 -9.66 6.55
C VAL A 889 -49.30 -8.66 7.70
N LEU A 890 -48.25 -7.93 8.14
CA LEU A 890 -47.98 -6.52 7.73
C LEU A 890 -46.66 -5.97 8.33
N GLN A 891 -46.08 -4.99 7.63
CA GLN A 891 -45.01 -4.03 7.96
C GLN A 891 -44.47 -3.95 9.40
N LEU A 892 -43.14 -3.91 9.51
CA LEU A 892 -42.46 -3.05 10.49
C LEU A 892 -42.48 -1.59 10.02
N VAL A 893 -42.45 -0.66 10.97
CA VAL A 893 -42.34 0.80 10.78
C VAL A 893 -41.21 1.27 11.69
N ASP A 894 -40.49 2.30 11.28
CA ASP A 894 -39.22 2.73 11.88
C ASP A 894 -39.28 3.14 13.37
N GLY A 895 -38.14 2.99 14.04
CA GLY A 895 -37.74 3.89 15.13
C GLY A 895 -38.00 3.42 16.56
N LEU A 896 -37.13 2.54 17.09
CA LEU A 896 -36.73 2.62 18.51
C LEU A 896 -35.37 1.95 18.76
N THR A 897 -34.36 2.76 19.08
CA THR A 897 -33.04 2.31 19.55
C THR A 897 -33.07 2.00 21.06
N ILE A 898 -32.42 0.92 21.49
CA ILE A 898 -31.97 0.72 22.88
C ILE A 898 -30.51 0.24 22.82
N ALA A 899 -29.68 0.77 23.73
CA ALA A 899 -28.23 0.65 23.68
C ALA A 899 -27.67 -0.76 23.96
N SER A 900 -26.44 -0.97 23.52
CA SER A 900 -25.62 -2.16 23.75
C SER A 900 -25.16 -2.30 25.21
N SER A 901 -24.98 -3.54 25.68
CA SER A 901 -23.96 -3.89 26.67
C SER A 901 -23.76 -5.41 26.80
N LEU A 902 -22.50 -5.82 26.62
CA LEU A 902 -21.81 -6.95 27.31
C LEU A 902 -22.04 -8.43 26.87
N PHE A 903 -20.90 -9.02 26.50
CA PHE A 903 -20.44 -10.42 26.56
C PHE A 903 -20.72 -11.45 25.44
N TYR A 904 -19.60 -12.00 24.96
CA TYR A 904 -19.33 -13.39 24.52
C TYR A 904 -20.06 -14.44 25.42
N SER A 905 -20.31 -15.69 25.01
CA SER A 905 -19.48 -16.60 24.19
C SER A 905 -20.30 -17.72 23.49
N ASP A 906 -19.57 -18.62 22.81
CA ASP A 906 -19.91 -20.03 22.51
C ASP A 906 -21.01 -20.35 21.48
N ALA A 907 -20.59 -20.39 20.21
CA ALA A 907 -21.35 -21.01 19.13
C ALA A 907 -21.33 -22.56 19.23
N VAL A 908 -22.49 -23.19 19.43
CA VAL A 908 -22.64 -24.65 19.40
C VAL A 908 -22.88 -25.12 17.96
N GLN A 909 -21.82 -25.61 17.30
CA GLN A 909 -21.92 -26.31 16.01
C GLN A 909 -22.43 -27.76 16.19
N LEU A 910 -23.33 -28.19 15.31
CA LEU A 910 -23.88 -29.55 15.28
C LEU A 910 -24.01 -30.05 13.84
N THR A 911 -23.05 -30.86 13.40
CA THR A 911 -22.95 -31.38 12.04
C THR A 911 -24.08 -32.36 11.70
N LEU A 912 -24.61 -32.27 10.48
CA LEU A 912 -25.37 -33.34 9.81
C LEU A 912 -24.80 -33.60 8.41
N SER A 913 -25.06 -34.82 7.91
CA SER A 913 -24.15 -35.51 6.99
C SER A 913 -24.75 -35.90 5.63
N ASN A 914 -23.85 -36.04 4.66
CA ASN A 914 -23.94 -36.79 3.39
C ASN A 914 -24.64 -36.14 2.19
N GLU A 915 -24.07 -36.49 1.04
CA GLU A 915 -24.41 -36.09 -0.32
C GLU A 915 -25.69 -36.79 -0.84
N ALA A 916 -26.44 -36.13 -1.73
CA ALA A 916 -27.12 -36.77 -2.86
C ALA A 916 -27.60 -35.73 -3.90
N ILE A 917 -27.18 -35.88 -5.15
CA ILE A 917 -27.65 -35.05 -6.28
C ILE A 917 -29.02 -35.55 -6.77
N VAL A 918 -29.99 -34.63 -6.92
CA VAL A 918 -31.15 -34.82 -7.81
C VAL A 918 -31.39 -33.54 -8.63
N GLN A 919 -31.14 -33.63 -9.93
CA GLN A 919 -31.42 -32.59 -10.94
C GLN A 919 -32.76 -32.90 -11.65
N VAL A 920 -33.19 -32.03 -12.57
CA VAL A 920 -34.36 -32.13 -13.50
C VAL A 920 -35.69 -31.71 -12.84
N LEU A 921 -36.22 -30.48 -13.07
CA LEU A 921 -36.73 -29.82 -14.30
C LEU A 921 -38.09 -30.36 -14.80
N GLY A 922 -39.00 -29.45 -15.19
CA GLY A 922 -40.11 -29.77 -16.11
C GLY A 922 -41.47 -29.12 -15.79
N ALA A 923 -41.80 -28.02 -16.49
CA ALA A 923 -43.06 -27.30 -16.36
C ALA A 923 -44.26 -27.96 -17.10
N VAL A 924 -45.48 -27.51 -16.79
CA VAL A 924 -46.70 -27.66 -17.62
C VAL A 924 -47.43 -26.31 -17.59
N ALA A 925 -47.35 -25.40 -18.57
CA ALA A 925 -47.54 -25.47 -20.03
C ALA A 925 -49.02 -25.54 -20.47
N PHE A 926 -49.46 -24.52 -21.23
CA PHE A 926 -50.58 -24.58 -22.19
C PHE A 926 -50.47 -23.42 -23.20
N THR A 927 -50.83 -23.52 -24.49
CA THR A 927 -50.33 -24.43 -25.56
C THR A 927 -50.79 -23.84 -26.90
N TYR A 928 -49.92 -23.78 -27.91
CA TYR A 928 -50.36 -24.05 -29.29
C TYR A 928 -49.25 -24.67 -30.17
N LEU A 929 -49.69 -25.36 -31.22
CA LEU A 929 -48.94 -26.20 -32.17
C LEU A 929 -48.74 -25.38 -33.48
N VAL A 930 -47.87 -25.66 -34.47
CA VAL A 930 -47.39 -26.93 -35.05
C VAL A 930 -46.06 -26.72 -35.82
N GLY A 931 -45.03 -27.54 -35.53
CA GLY A 931 -44.01 -28.05 -36.48
C GLY A 931 -43.09 -27.07 -37.26
N ALA A 932 -42.06 -27.53 -37.97
CA ALA A 932 -41.37 -28.84 -37.95
C ALA A 932 -40.01 -28.74 -38.69
N ASN A 933 -39.06 -29.61 -38.33
CA ASN A 933 -37.92 -30.10 -39.13
C ASN A 933 -36.88 -29.09 -39.71
N THR A 934 -35.64 -29.17 -39.18
CA THR A 934 -34.36 -29.48 -39.89
C THR A 934 -34.22 -29.28 -41.42
N PRO A 935 -32.98 -29.06 -41.93
CA PRO A 935 -31.85 -28.27 -41.39
C PRO A 935 -31.07 -27.49 -42.50
N ALA A 936 -29.96 -26.84 -42.13
CA ALA A 936 -28.78 -26.49 -42.96
C ALA A 936 -28.90 -25.49 -44.14
N GLY A 937 -27.75 -24.84 -44.42
CA GLY A 937 -27.43 -24.22 -45.71
C GLY A 937 -27.44 -22.68 -45.76
N ASP A 938 -26.39 -22.12 -46.37
CA ASP A 938 -26.41 -21.10 -47.45
C ASP A 938 -27.54 -20.02 -47.47
N THR A 939 -27.28 -18.73 -47.70
CA THR A 939 -26.10 -18.12 -48.36
C THR A 939 -25.96 -16.60 -48.09
N ALA A 940 -24.77 -16.11 -48.40
CA ALA A 940 -24.30 -14.74 -48.67
C ALA A 940 -25.27 -13.63 -49.15
N SER A 941 -24.73 -12.39 -49.13
CA SER A 941 -25.16 -11.16 -49.85
C SER A 941 -26.49 -10.52 -49.40
N SER A 942 -26.55 -9.28 -48.90
CA SER A 942 -26.15 -7.98 -49.49
C SER A 942 -26.96 -7.57 -50.74
N GLN A 943 -27.83 -6.54 -50.62
CA GLN A 943 -27.85 -5.36 -51.53
C GLN A 943 -28.94 -4.32 -51.16
N THR A 944 -28.47 -3.20 -50.59
CA THR A 944 -28.54 -1.80 -51.07
C THR A 944 -29.73 -1.25 -51.91
N TYR A 945 -29.90 0.09 -51.82
CA TYR A 945 -30.52 1.04 -52.77
C TYR A 945 -32.01 1.49 -52.66
N ALA A 946 -32.25 2.37 -51.68
CA ALA A 946 -32.80 3.75 -51.77
C ALA A 946 -33.74 4.22 -52.92
N GLN A 947 -34.75 5.05 -52.56
CA GLN A 947 -35.29 6.25 -53.26
C GLN A 947 -36.57 6.80 -52.53
N PHE A 948 -37.07 8.05 -52.65
CA PHE A 948 -36.48 9.39 -52.86
C PHE A 948 -37.59 10.49 -52.75
N ALA A 949 -37.32 11.62 -52.06
CA ALA A 949 -38.15 12.86 -52.00
C ALA A 949 -39.58 12.74 -51.36
N ALA A 950 -40.31 13.82 -51.03
CA ALA A 950 -40.13 15.26 -51.32
C ALA A 950 -40.62 16.23 -50.21
N THR A 951 -40.14 17.47 -50.25
CA THR A 951 -40.28 18.55 -49.24
C THR A 951 -41.56 19.40 -49.37
N LEU A 952 -42.14 19.84 -48.24
CA LEU A 952 -43.01 21.04 -48.08
C LEU A 952 -43.37 21.24 -46.58
N GLY A 953 -43.23 22.41 -45.92
CA GLY A 953 -42.51 23.64 -46.29
C GLY A 953 -42.79 24.84 -45.33
N ALA A 954 -41.76 25.65 -45.06
CA ALA A 954 -41.79 27.08 -44.66
C ALA A 954 -42.54 27.59 -43.38
N SER A 955 -41.75 27.82 -42.32
CA SER A 955 -41.52 29.14 -41.63
C SER A 955 -42.60 29.90 -40.81
N VAL A 956 -42.21 30.28 -39.56
CA VAL A 956 -42.23 31.67 -38.97
C VAL A 956 -43.60 32.31 -38.53
N PRO A 957 -43.71 33.07 -37.41
CA PRO A 957 -42.99 33.09 -36.11
C PRO A 957 -43.91 33.47 -34.88
N THR A 958 -43.35 34.20 -33.89
CA THR A 958 -43.96 34.89 -32.72
C THR A 958 -44.24 34.06 -31.46
N GLY A 959 -44.06 34.55 -30.22
CA GLY A 959 -43.42 35.80 -29.76
C GLY A 959 -44.29 36.74 -28.92
N SER A 960 -43.66 37.38 -27.92
CA SER A 960 -44.18 38.40 -26.99
C SER A 960 -45.04 37.95 -25.78
N THR A 961 -44.62 38.42 -24.60
CA THR A 961 -45.30 38.40 -23.30
C THR A 961 -46.47 39.37 -23.22
N PRO A 962 -47.43 39.19 -22.29
CA PRO A 962 -47.92 40.37 -21.56
C PRO A 962 -48.30 40.18 -20.07
N VAL A 963 -47.77 41.11 -19.26
CA VAL A 963 -48.50 41.88 -18.20
C VAL A 963 -48.78 41.26 -16.82
N SER A 964 -48.53 42.09 -15.80
CA SER A 964 -48.77 41.91 -14.36
C SER A 964 -50.23 42.09 -13.92
N GLY A 965 -50.64 41.46 -12.80
CA GLY A 965 -51.86 41.77 -12.07
C GLY A 965 -51.77 41.43 -10.57
N THR A 966 -52.13 42.36 -9.68
CA THR A 966 -51.87 42.28 -8.21
C THR A 966 -53.14 42.39 -7.35
N SER A 967 -52.99 42.07 -6.05
CA SER A 967 -53.88 42.48 -4.92
C SER A 967 -55.23 41.71 -4.82
N ASN A 968 -55.90 41.47 -3.67
CA ASN A 968 -55.95 42.02 -2.30
C ASN A 968 -56.32 40.85 -1.30
N PHE A 969 -56.40 40.89 0.04
CA PHE A 969 -56.24 41.89 1.15
C PHE A 969 -56.02 41.07 2.47
N VAL A 970 -55.01 41.32 3.33
CA VAL A 970 -54.98 42.22 4.52
C VAL A 970 -55.33 41.62 5.91
N VAL A 971 -54.32 41.75 6.78
CA VAL A 971 -54.13 41.66 8.26
C VAL A 971 -55.27 42.19 9.17
N PRO A 972 -55.31 41.83 10.48
CA PRO A 972 -54.46 42.44 11.55
C PRO A 972 -53.91 41.45 12.63
N SER A 973 -53.00 41.77 13.58
CA SER A 973 -51.81 42.66 13.74
C SER A 973 -51.41 42.71 15.26
N VAL A 974 -50.38 43.49 15.69
CA VAL A 974 -49.94 43.77 17.10
C VAL A 974 -49.16 42.61 17.81
N THR A 975 -48.03 42.72 18.55
CA THR A 975 -46.98 43.74 18.92
C THR A 975 -45.74 42.97 19.45
N THR A 976 -44.43 43.19 19.14
CA THR A 976 -43.44 44.33 19.31
C THR A 976 -42.54 44.22 20.60
N PRO A 977 -41.39 44.95 20.79
CA PRO A 977 -40.04 44.47 20.37
C PRO A 977 -38.80 44.88 21.28
N ALA A 978 -37.57 44.72 20.75
CA ALA A 978 -36.26 45.36 21.11
C ALA A 978 -35.47 44.79 22.34
N SER A 979 -34.14 44.99 22.53
CA SER A 979 -33.13 45.91 21.91
C SER A 979 -31.65 45.40 21.96
N THR A 980 -30.73 46.07 21.25
CA THR A 980 -29.24 45.92 21.22
C THR A 980 -28.52 47.10 21.94
N PRO A 981 -27.17 47.37 21.91
CA PRO A 981 -25.90 46.58 21.78
C PRO A 981 -24.78 46.90 22.86
N THR A 982 -23.55 46.36 22.65
CA THR A 982 -22.13 46.64 23.12
C THR A 982 -21.70 47.90 23.95
N PRO A 983 -20.42 48.08 24.46
CA PRO A 983 -19.33 47.15 24.90
C PRO A 983 -18.53 47.59 26.20
N ALA A 984 -17.39 46.93 26.51
CA ALA A 984 -16.07 47.48 26.97
C ALA A 984 -15.54 47.43 28.46
N THR A 985 -14.41 46.71 28.65
CA THR A 985 -13.13 47.05 29.39
C THR A 985 -12.93 46.95 30.93
N THR A 986 -11.65 46.72 31.28
CA THR A 986 -10.91 46.73 32.58
C THR A 986 -10.94 45.44 33.44
N SER A 987 -9.86 44.78 33.93
CA SER A 987 -8.36 44.91 33.97
C SER A 987 -7.75 45.01 35.39
N THR A 988 -6.52 44.47 35.57
CA THR A 988 -5.67 44.44 36.80
C THR A 988 -6.06 43.46 37.93
N SER A 989 -5.16 42.88 38.75
CA SER A 989 -3.71 42.58 38.61
C SER A 989 -3.23 41.63 39.75
N ALA A 990 -2.23 40.80 39.44
CA ALA A 990 -1.43 39.84 40.24
C ALA A 990 -1.31 39.98 41.79
N THR A 991 -1.13 38.84 42.49
CA THR A 991 0.18 38.43 43.10
C THR A 991 0.17 37.08 43.86
N VAL A 992 1.24 36.31 43.67
CA VAL A 992 1.74 35.15 44.47
C VAL A 992 2.77 35.72 45.50
N PRO A 993 3.40 35.03 46.51
CA PRO A 993 3.49 33.58 46.78
C PRO A 993 3.43 33.12 48.27
N GLY A 994 3.65 31.82 48.54
CA GLY A 994 4.01 31.32 49.89
C GLY A 994 4.00 29.80 50.14
N THR A 995 5.15 29.13 49.99
CA THR A 995 5.51 27.81 50.57
C THR A 995 6.44 28.01 51.80
N PRO A 996 7.08 27.01 52.48
CA PRO A 996 6.99 25.54 52.45
C PRO A 996 6.87 24.87 53.87
N GLY A 997 7.01 23.53 54.00
CA GLY A 997 7.62 22.93 55.23
C GLY A 997 7.20 21.55 55.80
N ASN A 998 7.71 20.45 55.21
CA ASN A 998 8.46 19.33 55.85
C ASN A 998 7.95 18.37 56.98
N ASP A 999 8.68 17.22 57.05
CA ASP A 999 8.97 16.30 58.20
C ASP A 999 7.90 15.26 58.67
N PHE A 1000 8.21 14.00 59.06
CA PHE A 1000 9.38 13.08 58.91
C PHE A 1000 9.00 11.65 59.44
N LEU A 1001 9.78 10.61 59.08
CA LEU A 1001 10.11 9.34 59.82
C LEU A 1001 9.36 8.00 59.54
N LEU A 1002 10.17 7.04 59.06
CA LEU A 1002 10.14 5.56 59.20
C LEU A 1002 10.39 5.12 60.68
N PRO A 1003 10.25 3.84 61.14
CA PRO A 1003 10.55 2.60 60.37
C PRO A 1003 9.86 1.24 60.72
N SER A 1004 10.19 0.24 59.86
CA SER A 1004 10.39 -1.20 60.13
C SER A 1004 9.19 -2.16 60.35
N GLY A 1005 9.22 -3.31 59.64
CA GLY A 1005 8.78 -4.58 60.24
C GLY A 1005 7.98 -5.61 59.41
N SER A 1006 8.59 -6.25 58.39
CA SER A 1006 8.26 -7.60 57.83
C SER A 1006 6.84 -7.95 57.36
N GLY A 1007 6.69 -8.58 56.18
CA GLY A 1007 5.47 -9.37 55.88
C GLY A 1007 5.10 -9.59 54.41
N THR A 1008 5.92 -10.32 53.66
CA THR A 1008 5.63 -11.02 52.38
C THR A 1008 4.15 -11.11 51.94
N TYR A 1009 3.87 -10.71 50.69
CA TYR A 1009 2.75 -11.22 49.90
C TYR A 1009 3.22 -11.58 48.48
N PHE A 1010 2.59 -12.58 47.87
CA PHE A 1010 2.87 -13.01 46.49
C PHE A 1010 2.10 -12.17 45.47
N GLY A 1011 2.66 -12.01 44.27
CA GLY A 1011 2.03 -11.30 43.16
C GLY A 1011 0.89 -12.06 42.49
N GLY A 1012 0.21 -11.37 41.57
CA GLY A 1012 -0.97 -11.85 40.86
C GLY A 1012 -1.76 -10.68 40.30
N GLY A 1013 -1.30 -10.13 39.17
CA GLY A 1013 -1.84 -8.93 38.54
C GLY A 1013 -1.06 -8.60 37.28
N GLY A 1014 -1.17 -9.47 36.27
CA GLY A 1014 -0.74 -9.12 34.92
C GLY A 1014 -1.78 -8.19 34.29
N SER A 1015 -1.31 -7.08 33.74
CA SER A 1015 -2.04 -6.29 32.75
C SER A 1015 -1.67 -6.84 31.37
N ASP A 1016 -2.66 -7.33 30.62
CA ASP A 1016 -2.45 -7.75 29.24
C ASP A 1016 -1.99 -6.53 28.44
N THR A 1017 -0.75 -6.57 27.95
CA THR A 1017 -0.11 -5.43 27.28
C THR A 1017 -0.28 -5.59 25.77
N TYR A 1018 -0.92 -4.61 25.13
CA TYR A 1018 -1.05 -4.57 23.68
C TYR A 1018 0.28 -4.08 23.08
N ILE A 1019 0.90 -4.91 22.24
CA ILE A 1019 1.96 -4.46 21.35
C ILE A 1019 1.28 -3.75 20.19
N ILE A 1020 1.52 -2.45 20.04
CA ILE A 1020 1.16 -1.72 18.82
C ILE A 1020 2.27 -1.98 17.80
N SER A 1021 2.07 -3.00 16.97
CA SER A 1021 2.65 -2.99 15.63
C SER A 1021 1.82 -2.02 14.77
N PRO A 1022 2.43 -1.23 13.86
CA PRO A 1022 1.66 -0.49 12.87
C PRO A 1022 0.82 -1.48 12.05
N TYR A 1023 -0.49 -1.29 12.02
CA TYR A 1023 -1.43 -2.29 11.51
C TYR A 1023 -1.45 -2.30 9.98
N ALA A 1024 -0.86 -3.33 9.39
CA ALA A 1024 -1.13 -3.69 8.00
C ALA A 1024 -2.61 -4.11 7.86
N LEU A 1025 -3.40 -3.31 7.13
CA LEU A 1025 -4.78 -3.64 6.80
C LEU A 1025 -4.83 -4.82 5.81
N SER A 1026 -5.23 -5.99 6.29
CA SER A 1026 -5.54 -7.15 5.44
C SER A 1026 -6.76 -7.90 5.96
N GLY A 1027 -7.87 -7.84 5.21
CA GLY A 1027 -9.18 -8.27 5.70
C GLY A 1027 -10.22 -8.52 4.62
N ALA A 1028 -9.91 -9.35 3.61
CA ALA A 1028 -10.84 -9.67 2.52
C ALA A 1028 -12.02 -10.56 2.98
N VAL A 1029 -13.09 -9.95 3.47
CA VAL A 1029 -14.40 -10.60 3.67
C VAL A 1029 -15.45 -9.92 2.80
N THR A 1030 -16.09 -10.69 1.90
CA THR A 1030 -17.12 -10.15 0.98
C THR A 1030 -18.46 -9.91 1.70
N ALA A 1031 -18.54 -8.87 2.53
CA ALA A 1031 -19.78 -8.39 3.15
C ALA A 1031 -19.79 -6.85 3.19
N LYS A 1032 -20.60 -6.23 2.32
CA LYS A 1032 -20.68 -4.78 2.10
C LYS A 1032 -20.95 -3.97 3.39
N ILE A 1033 -19.92 -3.27 3.83
CA ILE A 1033 -19.86 -2.15 4.79
C ILE A 1033 -18.81 -1.23 4.11
N ILE A 1034 -19.16 -0.10 3.47
CA ILE A 1034 -19.37 1.23 4.07
C ILE A 1034 -18.47 1.42 5.30
N ASP A 1035 -17.18 1.58 5.02
CA ASP A 1035 -16.27 2.28 5.93
C ASP A 1035 -16.35 3.80 5.66
N THR A 1036 -16.12 4.61 6.70
CA THR A 1036 -16.24 6.08 6.67
C THR A 1036 -15.32 6.75 7.69
N GLU A 1037 -14.08 6.27 7.81
CA GLU A 1037 -12.92 6.90 8.47
C GLU A 1037 -11.69 6.53 7.62
N GLY A 1038 -10.62 7.35 7.61
CA GLY A 1038 -9.62 7.34 6.53
C GLY A 1038 -8.14 7.32 6.93
N SER A 1039 -7.34 7.94 6.07
CA SER A 1039 -5.89 8.22 6.17
C SER A 1039 -4.94 7.06 6.45
N ASN A 1040 -4.14 6.75 5.43
CA ASN A 1040 -2.74 6.34 5.57
C ASN A 1040 -1.99 6.96 4.38
N VAL A 1041 -1.45 8.17 4.56
CA VAL A 1041 -0.66 8.88 3.54
C VAL A 1041 0.81 8.54 3.72
N LEU A 1042 1.42 7.88 2.73
CA LEU A 1042 2.87 7.73 2.64
C LEU A 1042 3.42 8.85 1.76
N GLN A 1043 4.04 9.86 2.37
CA GLN A 1043 4.56 11.04 1.67
C GLN A 1043 5.98 10.79 1.15
N LEU A 1044 6.22 11.11 -0.12
CA LEU A 1044 7.58 11.22 -0.67
C LEU A 1044 8.13 12.61 -0.35
N VAL A 1045 9.35 12.66 0.20
CA VAL A 1045 10.08 13.92 0.43
C VAL A 1045 11.32 13.95 -0.45
N ASP A 1046 11.46 15.03 -1.21
CA ASP A 1046 12.49 15.21 -2.22
C ASP A 1046 13.75 15.86 -1.60
N GLY A 1047 14.97 15.41 -1.96
CA GLY A 1047 16.20 16.12 -1.57
C GLY A 1047 17.44 15.34 -1.10
N LEU A 1048 17.82 14.21 -1.70
CA LEU A 1048 19.17 13.62 -1.48
C LEU A 1048 19.98 13.51 -2.78
N THR A 1049 21.20 14.06 -2.78
CA THR A 1049 22.15 13.98 -3.90
C THR A 1049 23.45 13.30 -3.47
N ILE A 1050 23.80 12.17 -4.08
CA ILE A 1050 25.15 11.57 -3.99
C ILE A 1050 25.69 11.29 -5.40
N ALA A 1051 26.99 11.53 -5.58
CA ALA A 1051 27.65 11.55 -6.88
C ALA A 1051 28.00 10.15 -7.42
N SER A 1052 28.15 10.08 -8.75
CA SER A 1052 28.52 8.87 -9.49
C SER A 1052 29.99 8.42 -9.28
N SER A 1053 30.26 7.10 -9.38
CA SER A 1053 31.39 6.59 -10.17
C SER A 1053 31.49 5.05 -10.26
N SER A 1054 31.67 4.56 -11.50
CA SER A 1054 32.50 3.40 -11.88
C SER A 1054 32.07 1.97 -11.50
N PHE A 1055 31.16 1.42 -12.32
CA PHE A 1055 31.21 0.09 -12.98
C PHE A 1055 32.33 -0.92 -12.58
N TYR A 1056 31.94 -2.19 -12.42
CA TYR A 1056 32.68 -3.32 -13.03
C TYR A 1056 31.79 -4.54 -13.38
N SER A 1057 31.37 -4.59 -14.65
CA SER A 1057 30.99 -5.75 -15.47
C SER A 1057 30.56 -7.10 -14.84
N ASN A 1058 29.33 -7.50 -15.21
CA ASN A 1058 28.96 -8.80 -15.80
C ASN A 1058 29.19 -10.10 -14.99
N ALA A 1059 28.12 -10.50 -14.29
CA ALA A 1059 27.68 -11.87 -13.97
C ALA A 1059 28.53 -12.76 -13.03
N VAL A 1060 27.85 -13.65 -12.28
CA VAL A 1060 27.94 -15.13 -12.41
C VAL A 1060 27.23 -15.88 -11.26
N GLN A 1061 26.14 -16.56 -11.61
CA GLN A 1061 25.79 -17.94 -11.22
C GLN A 1061 25.56 -18.37 -9.73
N LEU A 1062 24.44 -17.93 -9.13
CA LEU A 1062 23.53 -18.80 -8.33
C LEU A 1062 22.02 -18.65 -8.67
N THR A 1063 21.21 -19.70 -8.86
CA THR A 1063 21.29 -20.82 -9.83
C THR A 1063 19.95 -21.58 -9.77
N LEU A 1064 19.07 -21.48 -10.80
CA LEU A 1064 17.81 -22.24 -10.97
C LEU A 1064 18.05 -23.76 -11.15
N SER A 1065 18.65 -24.41 -10.16
CA SER A 1065 19.45 -25.63 -10.29
C SER A 1065 20.61 -25.56 -11.32
N ASN A 1066 20.72 -24.49 -12.12
CA ASN A 1066 21.91 -24.01 -12.85
C ASN A 1066 21.83 -22.58 -13.51
N GLY A 1067 20.77 -21.76 -13.32
CA GLY A 1067 20.59 -20.37 -13.86
C GLY A 1067 21.40 -19.25 -13.16
N ALA A 1068 20.87 -18.02 -12.90
CA ALA A 1068 21.20 -17.15 -11.71
C ALA A 1068 20.83 -15.64 -11.60
N ILE A 1069 20.90 -15.17 -10.33
CA ILE A 1069 21.34 -13.85 -9.78
C ILE A 1069 20.77 -12.57 -10.44
N VAL A 1070 19.80 -11.98 -9.74
CA VAL A 1070 19.78 -10.59 -9.21
C VAL A 1070 20.76 -9.60 -9.86
N GLN A 1071 20.25 -8.54 -10.49
CA GLN A 1071 20.16 -7.23 -9.83
C GLN A 1071 19.21 -6.27 -10.56
N VAL A 1072 18.43 -5.49 -9.79
CA VAL A 1072 17.59 -4.39 -10.27
C VAL A 1072 18.35 -3.07 -10.09
N LEU A 1073 18.32 -2.23 -11.12
CA LEU A 1073 18.71 -0.82 -11.18
C LEU A 1073 18.09 -0.29 -12.50
N GLY A 1074 17.50 0.91 -12.59
CA GLY A 1074 17.20 1.93 -11.58
C GLY A 1074 16.48 3.10 -12.29
N ALA A 1075 15.51 3.75 -11.65
CA ALA A 1075 14.56 4.62 -12.34
C ALA A 1075 15.19 5.84 -13.04
N ALA A 1076 14.69 6.17 -14.23
CA ALA A 1076 14.88 7.45 -14.89
C ALA A 1076 13.61 8.31 -14.73
N ALA A 1077 13.77 9.63 -14.56
CA ALA A 1077 12.64 10.55 -14.43
C ALA A 1077 12.11 10.98 -15.81
N PHE A 1078 10.78 10.99 -15.97
CA PHE A 1078 10.13 11.54 -17.16
C PHE A 1078 10.26 13.07 -17.23
N ALA A 1079 11.15 13.56 -18.09
CA ALA A 1079 11.12 14.94 -18.58
C ALA A 1079 10.16 15.03 -19.78
N TYR A 1080 8.86 15.19 -19.51
CA TYR A 1080 7.84 15.30 -20.56
C TYR A 1080 7.94 16.64 -21.28
N GLN A 1081 8.18 16.65 -22.60
CA GLN A 1081 7.47 17.54 -23.54
C GLN A 1081 7.62 17.15 -25.02
N VAL A 1082 6.45 16.96 -25.66
CA VAL A 1082 6.11 17.34 -27.05
C VAL A 1082 7.06 16.84 -28.15
N GLY A 1083 6.77 15.65 -28.67
CA GLY A 1083 7.20 15.25 -30.01
C GLY A 1083 6.56 16.17 -31.07
N ALA A 1084 7.39 16.84 -31.87
CA ALA A 1084 6.94 17.79 -32.90
C ALA A 1084 7.02 17.17 -34.30
N ASN A 1085 6.13 16.21 -34.63
CA ASN A 1085 6.10 15.57 -35.94
C ASN A 1085 4.72 15.66 -36.62
N ALA A 1086 4.63 16.48 -37.67
CA ALA A 1086 3.56 16.43 -38.67
C ALA A 1086 4.13 16.85 -40.06
N PRO A 1087 3.96 16.08 -41.15
CA PRO A 1087 4.86 16.21 -42.31
C PRO A 1087 4.55 17.37 -43.28
N ALA A 1088 5.54 17.75 -44.09
CA ALA A 1088 5.47 18.89 -45.01
C ALA A 1088 4.54 18.68 -46.23
N GLY A 1089 3.30 19.17 -46.14
CA GLY A 1089 2.19 18.96 -47.09
C GLY A 1089 1.77 20.11 -48.05
N ASP A 1090 2.72 20.97 -48.45
CA ASP A 1090 2.63 21.97 -49.55
C ASP A 1090 1.89 23.34 -49.40
N THR A 1091 2.56 24.41 -49.88
CA THR A 1091 2.13 25.80 -50.13
C THR A 1091 1.41 26.66 -49.05
N ALA A 1092 2.15 27.57 -48.36
CA ALA A 1092 2.05 29.05 -48.55
C ALA A 1092 2.86 29.98 -47.56
N SER A 1093 4.12 30.27 -47.88
CA SER A 1093 4.87 31.53 -47.60
C SER A 1093 4.66 32.37 -46.31
N SER A 1094 5.65 32.31 -45.40
CA SER A 1094 6.38 33.43 -44.73
C SER A 1094 5.68 34.43 -43.79
N GLN A 1095 6.18 34.57 -42.54
CA GLN A 1095 7.17 35.61 -42.12
C GLN A 1095 7.69 35.40 -40.67
N THR A 1096 8.73 36.14 -40.28
CA THR A 1096 9.53 35.96 -39.04
C THR A 1096 9.11 36.82 -37.83
N TYR A 1097 9.18 36.22 -36.65
CA TYR A 1097 9.84 36.74 -35.42
C TYR A 1097 9.56 38.21 -35.01
N ALA A 1098 8.54 38.47 -34.16
CA ALA A 1098 8.39 39.74 -33.43
C ALA A 1098 7.50 39.68 -32.17
N GLN A 1099 8.15 39.60 -31.00
CA GLN A 1099 7.86 40.26 -29.71
C GLN A 1099 6.43 40.50 -29.14
N PHE A 1100 6.39 40.26 -27.83
CA PHE A 1100 5.51 40.76 -26.76
C PHE A 1100 5.07 42.24 -26.88
N ALA A 1101 4.02 42.58 -26.11
CA ALA A 1101 3.47 43.93 -25.84
C ALA A 1101 2.59 44.61 -26.92
N ALA A 1102 1.33 44.15 -27.02
CA ALA A 1102 0.23 44.88 -27.68
C ALA A 1102 -0.55 45.85 -26.75
N THR A 1103 0.10 46.52 -25.79
CA THR A 1103 -0.55 47.54 -24.95
C THR A 1103 -0.57 48.92 -25.62
N LEU A 1104 -1.49 49.12 -26.59
CA LEU A 1104 -2.13 50.41 -26.96
C LEU A 1104 -2.96 50.21 -28.25
N GLY A 1105 -4.26 49.95 -28.09
CA GLY A 1105 -5.11 49.46 -29.19
C GLY A 1105 -5.41 50.47 -30.32
N ALA A 1106 -5.33 49.98 -31.55
CA ALA A 1106 -5.99 50.51 -32.75
C ALA A 1106 -6.35 49.32 -33.67
N SER A 1107 -7.25 49.50 -34.64
CA SER A 1107 -7.95 48.40 -35.33
C SER A 1107 -7.84 48.42 -36.88
N VAL A 1108 -8.64 47.56 -37.54
CA VAL A 1108 -8.91 47.46 -39.00
C VAL A 1108 -7.79 46.78 -39.85
N PRO A 1109 -8.02 46.30 -41.11
CA PRO A 1109 -8.34 44.87 -41.29
C PRO A 1109 -7.59 44.09 -42.42
N THR A 1110 -7.68 42.76 -42.36
CA THR A 1110 -7.70 41.75 -43.46
C THR A 1110 -6.91 41.96 -44.76
N GLY A 1111 -5.99 41.02 -45.06
CA GLY A 1111 -5.83 40.45 -46.42
C GLY A 1111 -4.42 40.44 -47.01
N SER A 1112 -3.85 39.25 -47.22
CA SER A 1112 -2.51 39.07 -47.82
C SER A 1112 -2.33 37.73 -48.54
N THR A 1113 -1.60 37.76 -49.66
CA THR A 1113 -0.97 36.66 -50.43
C THR A 1113 0.15 37.29 -51.30
N PRO A 1114 1.11 36.56 -51.91
CA PRO A 1114 1.85 35.38 -51.43
C PRO A 1114 3.37 35.37 -51.86
N VAL A 1115 4.07 34.25 -51.62
CA VAL A 1115 5.30 33.75 -52.32
C VAL A 1115 6.72 34.24 -51.91
N SER A 1116 7.61 33.24 -51.88
CA SER A 1116 9.07 33.16 -51.61
C SER A 1116 10.05 34.09 -52.40
N GLY A 1117 11.24 34.34 -51.82
CA GLY A 1117 12.46 34.86 -52.48
C GLY A 1117 13.57 35.30 -51.48
N THR A 1118 14.85 35.03 -51.75
CA THR A 1118 15.95 35.06 -50.74
C THR A 1118 16.97 36.25 -50.81
N THR A 1119 17.69 36.43 -49.69
CA THR A 1119 19.01 37.12 -49.45
C THR A 1119 19.15 38.66 -49.27
N ASN A 1120 19.80 39.04 -48.15
CA ASN A 1120 20.66 40.22 -47.83
C ASN A 1120 20.02 41.64 -47.77
N PHE A 1121 20.28 42.56 -46.81
CA PHE A 1121 21.53 42.91 -46.10
C PHE A 1121 21.30 44.04 -45.01
N VAL A 1122 22.12 44.09 -43.95
CA VAL A 1122 22.40 45.20 -42.96
C VAL A 1122 21.35 45.64 -41.91
N VAL A 1123 21.79 45.71 -40.64
CA VAL A 1123 21.20 46.53 -39.55
C VAL A 1123 22.22 47.61 -39.08
N PRO A 1124 21.83 48.86 -38.75
CA PRO A 1124 22.75 49.91 -38.32
C PRO A 1124 23.03 49.93 -36.81
N THR A 1125 24.20 50.47 -36.43
CA THR A 1125 24.67 50.63 -35.04
C THR A 1125 23.89 51.67 -34.22
N GLY A 1126 23.61 51.40 -32.93
CA GLY A 1126 23.46 52.46 -31.93
C GLY A 1126 22.35 52.33 -30.89
N ALA A 1127 22.37 51.28 -30.07
CA ALA A 1127 21.64 51.23 -28.79
C ALA A 1127 22.50 50.55 -27.72
N SER A 1128 22.43 51.02 -26.48
CA SER A 1128 23.20 50.51 -25.35
C SER A 1128 22.33 50.41 -24.11
N ALA A 1129 22.14 49.20 -23.59
CA ALA A 1129 21.60 48.93 -22.27
C ALA A 1129 22.74 48.43 -21.37
N ALA A 1130 22.75 48.83 -20.10
CA ALA A 1130 23.72 48.36 -19.12
C ALA A 1130 23.07 47.29 -18.23
N ILE A 1131 23.78 46.20 -18.01
CA ILE A 1131 23.39 45.16 -17.05
C ILE A 1131 23.69 45.68 -15.64
N ALA A 1132 22.75 45.50 -14.72
CA ALA A 1132 22.98 45.62 -13.28
C ALA A 1132 23.22 44.20 -12.73
N MET A 1133 24.19 44.06 -11.81
CA MET A 1133 24.57 42.77 -11.23
C MET A 1133 24.25 42.71 -9.73
N ALA A 1134 23.65 41.61 -9.32
CA ALA A 1134 23.61 41.06 -7.96
C ALA A 1134 23.23 39.56 -8.11
N ASP A 1135 23.76 38.60 -7.38
CA ASP A 1135 24.95 38.63 -6.50
C ASP A 1135 25.86 37.42 -6.82
N ALA A 1136 27.02 37.27 -6.16
CA ALA A 1136 28.04 36.29 -6.53
C ALA A 1136 28.04 35.00 -5.67
N ASP A 1137 28.32 33.85 -6.30
CA ASP A 1137 28.75 32.66 -5.57
C ASP A 1137 30.21 32.78 -5.05
N SER A 1138 30.62 31.79 -4.25
CA SER A 1138 31.86 31.81 -3.48
C SER A 1138 33.15 31.43 -4.25
N SER A 1139 33.08 31.13 -5.55
CA SER A 1139 34.20 30.57 -6.33
C SER A 1139 35.32 31.56 -6.73
N GLY A 1140 35.04 32.87 -6.79
CA GLY A 1140 36.07 33.92 -6.75
C GLY A 1140 36.96 34.12 -7.99
N VAL A 1141 36.62 33.59 -9.17
CA VAL A 1141 37.38 33.79 -10.42
C VAL A 1141 36.53 34.48 -11.50
N GLY A 1142 36.74 35.78 -11.70
CA GLY A 1142 36.07 36.55 -12.76
C GLY A 1142 36.80 36.50 -14.10
N ILE A 1143 36.26 35.79 -15.09
CA ILE A 1143 36.69 35.85 -16.49
C ILE A 1143 35.99 37.05 -17.17
N GLY A 1144 36.77 37.94 -17.79
CA GLY A 1144 36.27 39.19 -18.38
C GLY A 1144 36.34 39.21 -19.90
N VAL A 1145 35.31 38.68 -20.57
CA VAL A 1145 35.24 38.66 -22.05
C VAL A 1145 35.09 40.08 -22.60
N ALA A 1146 35.91 40.44 -23.59
CA ALA A 1146 35.95 41.77 -24.20
C ALA A 1146 35.69 41.72 -25.72
N LEU A 1147 34.49 42.13 -26.14
CA LEU A 1147 34.09 42.16 -27.55
C LEU A 1147 34.78 43.29 -28.34
N THR A 1148 35.73 42.94 -29.22
CA THR A 1148 36.33 43.88 -30.20
C THR A 1148 36.17 43.40 -31.63
N GLY A 1149 35.08 43.81 -32.31
CA GLY A 1149 34.82 43.48 -33.71
C GLY A 1149 35.31 44.54 -34.71
N VAL A 1150 35.77 44.10 -35.88
CA VAL A 1150 36.07 44.96 -37.05
C VAL A 1150 35.51 44.31 -38.33
N GLY A 1151 34.19 44.39 -38.51
CA GLY A 1151 33.49 43.82 -39.67
C GLY A 1151 32.30 42.95 -39.26
N ASN A 1152 31.94 42.00 -40.12
CA ASN A 1152 30.81 41.09 -39.91
C ASN A 1152 31.22 39.78 -39.20
N THR A 1153 32.35 39.78 -38.48
CA THR A 1153 32.81 38.67 -37.66
C THR A 1153 33.06 39.17 -36.24
N TRP A 1154 32.48 38.45 -35.28
CA TRP A 1154 32.84 38.50 -33.86
C TRP A 1154 33.62 37.23 -33.55
N GLU A 1155 34.73 37.37 -32.84
CA GLU A 1155 35.57 36.28 -32.39
C GLU A 1155 35.47 36.24 -30.86
N PHE A 1156 35.03 35.11 -30.30
CA PHE A 1156 35.08 34.91 -28.86
C PHE A 1156 36.49 34.46 -28.48
N VAL A 1157 37.12 35.22 -27.59
CA VAL A 1157 38.39 34.86 -26.95
C VAL A 1157 38.17 34.90 -25.45
N LEU A 1158 38.47 33.78 -24.79
CA LEU A 1158 38.47 33.60 -23.34
C LEU A 1158 39.75 34.16 -22.69
#